data_AF-A0A318MWL9-F1
#
_entry.id   AF-A0A318MWL9-F1
#
_cell.length_a   1.000
_cell.length_b   1.000
_cell.length_c   1.000
_cell.angle_alpha   90.00
_cell.angle_beta   90.00
_cell.angle_gamma   90.00
#
_symmetry.space_group_name_H-M   'P 1'
#
loop_
_entity.id
_entity.type
_entity.pdbx_description
1 polymer ?
#
loop_
_entity_poly.entity_id
_entity_poly.type
_entity_poly.pdbx_seq_one_letter_code
_entity_poly.pdbx_strand_id
1 'polypeptide(L)'
;MTELTIDQEIEQLKKITRQDGADKYAQALYDLAEIYHLDKDDIEQAEYYYRLVEKNDDRQTYAKAQCQLGYIYQFDKKDIVQAEYYYRLVEKNDSRQAYAKAQFQLGQIYQFDKDNIEHAEHYYRLVEKNDDRQTYAKAQCQLGYIYQFDKKDIVQAEYYYRLVEKNDSRQAYAKAQCQLGTIYQFYKDDIEQAEYYYLLVEKNDNRQAYAKAQCQLGTIYQFNKKDIVQAEYYYQLVEKNDNPPAYAYAQFQLGKIYQFYKNEIEQAEYYYQLVKENVNKKIFALAQFQLGVIYQFNKNDIKQAECHYQLVEKNDELSAYTRAQFNLGIIHSDDPQLASKYFLQVCDSEEAWLASNANLELGNIAYFAKKDLNLQSPKYYYQKVIYTSQSFEAYITAQVMLVLLNSGHNHLFENIEEYNDKVIDPINKIRELTVDIQKKLLVDFKLDKTLSEQEQQFERSVAHYTKPGVLFNLLKNEPSDFRLNVVDFMNDPTENQLLSNWLGIKSDTNNDIKSFLASFSFNHNSLNQFRLYGNENNIVGSSVSIVFNQQFFGNDVDRSINDDSINFKNQNLTSKLTANTDMLNKAKNDTKIVKDNDTTPLHPLSLFRCVYFDPETNYISIAKRNLYSFYLEHQSCDPEVINSKWQKYLDLLDEENKISDIRKLLKEIRKQIKKLKNNKRIQVISNLDQLISLALMPISCLIKHAAFEDEDECRIIYITHIADEKIQAPHDYASANSLFINYAKIEEYIDKIYLGPQCQPSHKLWINNHVRKSNNNSIKVIQSEMPLR
;
A
#
# COMPACT_ATOMS: atom_id res chain seq x y z
N MET A 1 61.25 -22.96 -26.61
CA MET A 1 61.68 -21.97 -25.61
C MET A 1 61.06 -22.41 -24.30
N THR A 2 61.89 -22.79 -23.32
CA THR A 2 61.47 -23.08 -21.95
C THR A 2 61.03 -21.77 -21.29
N GLU A 3 59.84 -21.72 -20.69
CA GLU A 3 59.42 -20.62 -19.82
C GLU A 3 60.44 -20.44 -18.69
N LEU A 4 60.88 -19.20 -18.47
CA LEU A 4 61.76 -18.84 -17.35
C LEU A 4 60.97 -18.97 -16.04
N THR A 5 61.63 -19.40 -14.97
CA THR A 5 61.02 -19.31 -13.63
C THR A 5 60.99 -17.85 -13.17
N ILE A 6 60.05 -17.48 -12.29
CA ILE A 6 59.92 -16.11 -11.74
C ILE A 6 61.27 -15.60 -11.18
N ASP A 7 62.02 -16.46 -10.49
CA ASP A 7 63.34 -16.08 -9.95
C ASP A 7 64.38 -15.83 -11.04
N GLN A 8 64.35 -16.59 -12.14
CA GLN A 8 65.22 -16.37 -13.30
C GLN A 8 64.86 -15.10 -14.05
N GLU A 9 63.57 -14.75 -14.12
CA GLU A 9 63.08 -13.50 -14.71
C GLU A 9 63.52 -12.29 -13.88
N ILE A 10 63.39 -12.34 -12.56
CA ILE A 10 63.93 -11.31 -11.64
C ILE A 10 65.43 -11.12 -11.85
N GLU A 11 66.21 -12.21 -11.95
CA GLU A 11 67.66 -12.11 -12.21
C GLU A 11 68.00 -11.48 -13.55
N GLN A 12 67.18 -11.70 -14.58
CA GLN A 12 67.36 -11.08 -15.89
C GLN A 12 67.03 -9.59 -15.86
N LEU A 13 65.91 -9.21 -15.25
CA LEU A 13 65.50 -7.81 -15.12
C LEU A 13 66.50 -7.01 -14.30
N LYS A 14 67.07 -7.58 -13.23
CA LYS A 14 68.12 -6.94 -12.40
C LYS A 14 69.43 -6.66 -13.15
N LYS A 15 69.69 -7.36 -14.26
CA LYS A 15 70.90 -7.12 -15.09
C LYS A 15 70.74 -5.92 -16.02
N ILE A 16 69.52 -5.45 -16.25
CA ILE A 16 69.25 -4.27 -17.07
C ILE A 16 69.65 -3.03 -16.27
N THR A 17 70.49 -2.20 -16.86
CA THR A 17 70.98 -0.95 -16.27
C THR A 17 70.57 0.24 -17.13
N ARG A 18 70.71 1.47 -16.63
CA ARG A 18 70.49 2.69 -17.44
C ARG A 18 71.34 2.75 -18.71
N GLN A 19 72.47 2.03 -18.78
CA GLN A 19 73.31 2.00 -19.98
C GLN A 19 72.67 1.21 -21.13
N ASP A 20 71.72 0.32 -20.83
CA ASP A 20 71.00 -0.49 -21.82
C ASP A 20 69.84 0.28 -22.50
N GLY A 21 69.54 1.49 -22.01
CA GLY A 21 68.46 2.38 -22.41
C GLY A 21 67.65 2.84 -21.20
N ALA A 22 67.43 4.16 -21.06
CA ALA A 22 66.71 4.71 -19.90
C ALA A 22 65.25 4.20 -19.84
N ASP A 23 64.60 4.10 -20.99
CA ASP A 23 63.26 3.55 -21.17
C ASP A 23 63.18 2.06 -20.77
N LYS A 24 64.14 1.25 -21.24
CA LYS A 24 64.22 -0.17 -20.90
C LYS A 24 64.51 -0.40 -19.42
N TYR A 25 65.35 0.43 -18.83
CA TYR A 25 65.65 0.39 -17.41
C TYR A 25 64.42 0.73 -16.56
N ALA A 26 63.69 1.79 -16.91
CA ALA A 26 62.44 2.14 -16.25
C ALA A 26 61.40 1.01 -16.33
N GLN A 27 61.24 0.40 -17.51
CA GLN A 27 60.33 -0.73 -17.68
C GLN A 27 60.77 -1.95 -16.85
N ALA A 28 62.07 -2.27 -16.84
CA ALA A 28 62.60 -3.38 -16.03
C ALA A 28 62.37 -3.17 -14.52
N LEU A 29 62.50 -1.95 -14.02
CA LEU A 29 62.17 -1.60 -12.63
C LEU A 29 60.68 -1.74 -12.34
N TYR A 30 59.81 -1.30 -13.27
CA TYR A 30 58.37 -1.48 -13.14
C TYR A 30 57.99 -2.97 -13.10
N ASP A 31 58.54 -3.78 -14.01
CA ASP A 31 58.25 -5.22 -14.09
C ASP A 31 58.76 -5.95 -12.83
N LEU A 32 59.94 -5.60 -12.32
CA LEU A 32 60.42 -6.09 -11.02
C LEU A 32 59.44 -5.77 -9.90
N ALA A 33 58.96 -4.52 -9.84
CA ALA A 33 58.02 -4.09 -8.82
C ALA A 33 56.67 -4.84 -8.91
N GLU A 34 56.18 -5.09 -10.13
CA GLU A 34 54.95 -5.82 -10.37
C GLU A 34 55.07 -7.29 -9.95
N ILE A 35 56.18 -7.96 -10.28
CA ILE A 35 56.47 -9.33 -9.84
C ILE A 35 56.54 -9.40 -8.31
N TYR A 36 57.25 -8.47 -7.66
CA TYR A 36 57.33 -8.45 -6.20
C TYR A 36 55.96 -8.22 -5.54
N HIS A 37 55.11 -7.39 -6.14
CA HIS A 37 53.77 -7.12 -5.63
C HIS A 37 52.81 -8.31 -5.83
N LEU A 38 52.70 -8.83 -7.05
CA LEU A 38 51.64 -9.77 -7.42
C LEU A 38 52.04 -11.25 -7.21
N ASP A 39 53.31 -11.60 -7.44
CA ASP A 39 53.75 -13.00 -7.43
C ASP A 39 54.48 -13.38 -6.14
N LYS A 40 55.20 -12.43 -5.51
CA LYS A 40 55.96 -12.66 -4.28
C LYS A 40 55.27 -12.14 -3.02
N ASP A 41 54.25 -11.30 -3.16
CA ASP A 41 53.57 -10.62 -2.05
C ASP A 41 54.55 -9.85 -1.12
N ASP A 42 55.62 -9.30 -1.71
CA ASP A 42 56.65 -8.50 -1.02
C ASP A 42 56.44 -7.01 -1.33
N ILE A 43 55.56 -6.40 -0.54
CA ILE A 43 55.14 -5.01 -0.69
C ILE A 43 56.31 -4.02 -0.53
N GLU A 44 57.28 -4.31 0.35
CA GLU A 44 58.42 -3.42 0.58
C GLU A 44 59.37 -3.41 -0.62
N GLN A 45 59.62 -4.58 -1.23
CA GLN A 45 60.40 -4.64 -2.47
C GLN A 45 59.66 -4.02 -3.64
N ALA A 46 58.35 -4.26 -3.76
CA ALA A 46 57.53 -3.63 -4.79
C ALA A 46 57.59 -2.10 -4.71
N GLU A 47 57.39 -1.53 -3.51
CA GLU A 47 57.50 -0.09 -3.28
C GLU A 47 58.90 0.43 -3.64
N TYR A 48 59.96 -0.29 -3.23
CA TYR A 48 61.33 0.08 -3.53
C TYR A 48 61.57 0.21 -5.03
N TYR A 49 61.22 -0.80 -5.83
CA TYR A 49 61.43 -0.76 -7.28
C TYR A 49 60.52 0.26 -7.98
N TYR A 50 59.25 0.42 -7.58
CA TYR A 50 58.39 1.46 -8.15
C TYR A 50 58.92 2.88 -7.89
N ARG A 51 59.53 3.12 -6.72
CA ARG A 51 60.15 4.42 -6.38
C ARG A 51 61.41 4.73 -7.17
N LEU A 52 62.12 3.70 -7.65
CA LEU A 52 63.31 3.86 -8.47
C LEU A 52 63.01 4.30 -9.91
N VAL A 53 61.76 4.15 -10.37
CA VAL A 53 61.36 4.61 -11.69
C VAL A 53 61.38 6.14 -11.71
N GLU A 54 62.21 6.74 -12.56
CA GLU A 54 62.33 8.20 -12.70
C GLU A 54 61.54 8.72 -13.91
N LYS A 55 60.87 9.88 -13.75
CA LYS A 55 60.10 10.54 -14.82
C LYS A 55 60.92 10.87 -16.07
N ASN A 56 62.23 11.09 -15.92
CA ASN A 56 63.14 11.39 -17.02
C ASN A 56 63.54 10.14 -17.82
N ASP A 57 63.44 8.95 -17.23
CA ASP A 57 63.81 7.69 -17.87
C ASP A 57 62.71 7.24 -18.84
N ASP A 58 61.46 7.19 -18.37
CA ASP A 58 60.27 7.07 -19.20
C ASP A 58 59.03 7.61 -18.49
N ARG A 59 58.37 8.59 -19.10
CA ARG A 59 57.21 9.28 -18.49
C ARG A 59 56.01 8.36 -18.32
N GLN A 60 55.77 7.48 -19.29
CA GLN A 60 54.60 6.60 -19.25
C GLN A 60 54.74 5.56 -18.13
N THR A 61 55.92 4.96 -18.00
CA THR A 61 56.25 3.98 -16.97
C THR A 61 56.28 4.62 -15.59
N TYR A 62 56.83 5.84 -15.48
CA TYR A 62 56.75 6.63 -14.25
C TYR A 62 55.31 6.85 -13.79
N ALA A 63 54.42 7.30 -14.69
CA ALA A 63 53.02 7.52 -14.37
C ALA A 63 52.31 6.24 -13.91
N LYS A 64 52.60 5.09 -14.54
CA LYS A 64 52.10 3.78 -14.07
C LYS A 64 52.64 3.44 -12.67
N ALA A 65 53.94 3.61 -12.43
CA ALA A 65 54.57 3.33 -11.14
C ALA A 65 53.98 4.21 -10.02
N GLN A 66 53.76 5.51 -10.24
CA GLN A 66 53.10 6.37 -9.27
C GLN A 66 51.65 5.94 -8.99
N CYS A 67 50.91 5.52 -10.01
CA CYS A 67 49.56 4.98 -9.80
C CYS A 67 49.57 3.68 -8.98
N GLN A 68 50.56 2.81 -9.17
CA GLN A 68 50.71 1.57 -8.37
C GLN A 68 51.16 1.86 -6.93
N LEU A 69 52.07 2.82 -6.73
CA LEU A 69 52.42 3.30 -5.38
C LEU A 69 51.18 3.83 -4.65
N GLY A 70 50.35 4.64 -5.33
CA GLY A 70 49.08 5.10 -4.78
C GLY A 70 48.17 3.95 -4.35
N TYR A 71 48.08 2.90 -5.17
CA TYR A 71 47.30 1.70 -4.87
C TYR A 71 47.83 0.94 -3.65
N ILE A 72 49.14 0.69 -3.60
CA ILE A 72 49.79 0.01 -2.46
C ILE A 72 49.54 0.77 -1.16
N TYR A 73 49.70 2.08 -1.19
CA TYR A 73 49.45 2.90 -0.01
C TYR A 73 47.99 2.89 0.42
N GLN A 74 47.05 2.87 -0.52
CA GLN A 74 45.63 2.88 -0.21
C GLN A 74 45.14 1.55 0.37
N PHE A 75 45.49 0.43 -0.24
CA PHE A 75 44.89 -0.87 0.08
C PHE A 75 45.76 -1.74 0.98
N ASP A 76 47.07 -1.81 0.72
CA ASP A 76 47.99 -2.69 1.45
C ASP A 76 48.48 -2.03 2.74
N LYS A 77 48.94 -0.78 2.65
CA LYS A 77 49.45 -0.01 3.80
C LYS A 77 48.38 0.79 4.53
N LYS A 78 47.22 1.03 3.91
CA LYS A 78 46.09 1.82 4.45
C LYS A 78 46.50 3.24 4.88
N ASP A 79 47.47 3.84 4.19
CA ASP A 79 47.90 5.23 4.36
C ASP A 79 47.32 6.08 3.22
N ILE A 80 46.15 6.65 3.49
CA ILE A 80 45.39 7.46 2.53
C ILE A 80 46.13 8.75 2.15
N VAL A 81 46.97 9.30 3.04
CA VAL A 81 47.71 10.54 2.78
C VAL A 81 48.80 10.29 1.74
N GLN A 82 49.55 9.21 1.89
CA GLN A 82 50.55 8.81 0.90
C GLN A 82 49.89 8.36 -0.41
N ALA A 83 48.78 7.62 -0.34
CA ALA A 83 48.04 7.21 -1.53
C ALA A 83 47.65 8.42 -2.40
N GLU A 84 47.04 9.43 -1.77
CA GLU A 84 46.66 10.67 -2.43
C GLU A 84 47.87 11.40 -3.02
N TYR A 85 48.99 11.48 -2.29
CA TYR A 85 50.22 12.09 -2.78
C TYR A 85 50.66 11.45 -4.10
N TYR A 86 50.76 10.12 -4.14
CA TYR A 86 51.21 9.39 -5.31
C TYR A 86 50.24 9.49 -6.49
N TYR A 87 48.93 9.41 -6.25
CA TYR A 87 47.94 9.61 -7.33
C TYR A 87 48.00 11.03 -7.92
N ARG A 88 48.28 12.06 -7.10
CA ARG A 88 48.41 13.45 -7.57
C ARG A 88 49.67 13.70 -8.41
N LEU A 89 50.71 12.86 -8.28
CA LEU A 89 51.91 12.95 -9.12
C LEU A 89 51.69 12.49 -10.57
N VAL A 90 50.60 11.77 -10.83
CA VAL A 90 50.28 11.28 -12.17
C VAL A 90 49.75 12.43 -13.03
N GLU A 91 50.46 12.78 -14.11
CA GLU A 91 50.04 13.82 -15.05
C GLU A 91 49.42 13.21 -16.32
N LYS A 92 48.38 13.86 -16.86
CA LYS A 92 47.68 13.42 -18.08
C LYS A 92 48.60 13.31 -19.31
N ASN A 93 49.61 14.18 -19.40
CA ASN A 93 50.58 14.19 -20.50
C ASN A 93 51.61 13.05 -20.41
N ASP A 94 51.81 12.47 -19.23
CA ASP A 94 52.75 11.35 -19.03
C ASP A 94 52.09 10.02 -19.39
N SER A 95 50.85 9.81 -18.95
CA SER A 95 50.02 8.68 -19.38
C SER A 95 48.54 8.97 -19.16
N ARG A 96 47.77 9.07 -20.25
CA ARG A 96 46.32 9.26 -20.19
C ARG A 96 45.61 8.15 -19.40
N GLN A 97 46.01 6.90 -19.62
CA GLN A 97 45.40 5.76 -18.95
C GLN A 97 45.70 5.75 -17.44
N ALA A 98 46.97 5.96 -17.05
CA ALA A 98 47.33 6.00 -15.63
C ALA A 98 46.68 7.20 -14.94
N TYR A 99 46.59 8.35 -15.63
CA TYR A 99 45.91 9.54 -15.13
C TYR A 99 44.43 9.26 -14.85
N ALA A 100 43.70 8.68 -15.80
CA ALA A 100 42.29 8.32 -15.61
C ALA A 100 42.09 7.42 -14.38
N LYS A 101 42.94 6.41 -14.20
CA LYS A 101 42.91 5.52 -13.02
C LYS A 101 43.21 6.28 -11.73
N ALA A 102 44.23 7.13 -11.71
CA ALA A 102 44.59 7.93 -10.54
C ALA A 102 43.47 8.91 -10.16
N GLN A 103 42.85 9.61 -11.12
CA GLN A 103 41.72 10.50 -10.85
C GLN A 103 40.51 9.72 -10.30
N PHE A 104 40.21 8.54 -10.85
CA PHE A 104 39.14 7.69 -10.30
C PHE A 104 39.43 7.29 -8.84
N GLN A 105 40.67 6.89 -8.52
CA GLN A 105 41.05 6.52 -7.15
C GLN A 105 41.01 7.71 -6.19
N LEU A 106 41.45 8.90 -6.62
CA LEU A 106 41.27 10.14 -5.85
C LEU A 106 39.78 10.39 -5.58
N GLY A 107 38.93 10.21 -6.58
CA GLY A 107 37.47 10.29 -6.40
C GLY A 107 36.95 9.34 -5.32
N GLN A 108 37.42 8.09 -5.29
CA GLN A 108 37.05 7.11 -4.27
C GLN A 108 37.53 7.50 -2.86
N ILE A 109 38.78 7.97 -2.73
CA ILE A 109 39.33 8.45 -1.46
C ILE A 109 38.47 9.58 -0.91
N TYR A 110 38.16 10.57 -1.75
CA TYR A 110 37.38 11.72 -1.34
C TYR A 110 35.93 11.34 -0.97
N GLN A 111 35.35 10.35 -1.65
CA GLN A 111 34.00 9.90 -1.37
C GLN A 111 33.90 9.07 -0.08
N PHE A 112 34.76 8.06 0.09
CA PHE A 112 34.58 7.04 1.14
C PHE A 112 35.46 7.27 2.37
N ASP A 113 36.67 7.82 2.21
CA ASP A 113 37.60 8.02 3.32
C ASP A 113 37.51 9.42 3.93
N LYS A 114 37.18 10.43 3.11
CA LYS A 114 37.12 11.84 3.54
C LYS A 114 35.72 12.45 3.58
N ASP A 115 34.71 11.73 3.11
CA ASP A 115 33.31 12.18 3.05
C ASP A 115 33.15 13.58 2.42
N ASN A 116 33.90 13.85 1.34
CA ASN A 116 33.91 15.12 0.63
C ASN A 116 33.47 14.91 -0.81
N ILE A 117 32.14 14.96 -0.97
CA ILE A 117 31.43 14.67 -2.22
C ILE A 117 31.79 15.64 -3.35
N GLU A 118 32.04 16.93 -3.05
CA GLU A 118 32.39 17.91 -4.08
C GLU A 118 33.73 17.60 -4.74
N HIS A 119 34.73 17.20 -3.94
CA HIS A 119 36.02 16.80 -4.48
C HIS A 119 35.94 15.44 -5.17
N ALA A 120 35.16 14.49 -4.63
CA ALA A 120 34.93 13.21 -5.29
C ALA A 120 34.36 13.40 -6.70
N GLU A 121 33.31 14.23 -6.82
CA GLU A 121 32.71 14.62 -8.09
C GLU A 121 33.72 15.28 -9.02
N HIS A 122 34.51 16.24 -8.51
CA HIS A 122 35.55 16.92 -9.29
C HIS A 122 36.50 15.90 -9.94
N TYR A 123 37.05 14.98 -9.15
CA TYR A 123 37.98 13.97 -9.64
C TYR A 123 37.33 12.98 -10.61
N TYR A 124 36.10 12.52 -10.35
CA TYR A 124 35.40 11.64 -11.31
C TYR A 124 35.11 12.34 -12.64
N ARG A 125 34.83 13.65 -12.64
CA ARG A 125 34.63 14.44 -13.87
C ARG A 125 35.90 14.64 -14.70
N LEU A 126 37.08 14.56 -14.09
CA LEU A 126 38.36 14.64 -14.80
C LEU A 126 38.67 13.37 -15.62
N VAL A 127 37.96 12.27 -15.39
CA VAL A 127 38.12 11.03 -16.15
C VAL A 127 37.41 11.19 -17.49
N GLU A 128 38.17 11.15 -18.60
CA GLU A 128 37.61 11.24 -19.96
C GLU A 128 37.53 9.87 -20.65
N LYS A 129 36.50 9.66 -21.48
CA LYS A 129 36.28 8.41 -22.22
C LYS A 129 37.44 8.02 -23.15
N ASN A 130 38.13 9.01 -23.70
CA ASN A 130 39.28 8.80 -24.59
C ASN A 130 40.58 8.42 -23.85
N ASP A 131 40.64 8.62 -22.53
CA ASP A 131 41.82 8.32 -21.72
C ASP A 131 41.83 6.85 -21.27
N ASP A 132 40.71 6.37 -20.72
CA ASP A 132 40.48 4.95 -20.42
C ASP A 132 38.97 4.67 -20.33
N ARG A 133 38.43 3.92 -21.31
CA ARG A 133 36.97 3.68 -21.43
C ARG A 133 36.39 2.96 -20.20
N GLN A 134 37.10 1.96 -19.67
CA GLN A 134 36.61 1.18 -18.54
C GLN A 134 36.53 2.03 -17.26
N THR A 135 37.55 2.86 -17.02
CA THR A 135 37.62 3.76 -15.87
C THR A 135 36.61 4.89 -16.01
N TYR A 136 36.43 5.43 -17.22
CA TYR A 136 35.36 6.37 -17.53
C TYR A 136 33.99 5.82 -17.16
N ALA A 137 33.65 4.61 -17.62
CA ALA A 137 32.39 3.96 -17.32
C ALA A 137 32.18 3.78 -15.79
N LYS A 138 33.22 3.42 -15.04
CA LYS A 138 33.17 3.35 -13.57
C LYS A 138 32.94 4.73 -12.94
N ALA A 139 33.63 5.76 -13.42
CA ALA A 139 33.49 7.14 -12.93
C ALA A 139 32.07 7.68 -13.19
N GLN A 140 31.49 7.43 -14.38
CA GLN A 140 30.11 7.83 -14.68
C GLN A 140 29.11 7.12 -13.76
N CYS A 141 29.29 5.83 -13.46
CA CYS A 141 28.46 5.15 -12.46
C CYS A 141 28.56 5.79 -11.06
N GLN A 142 29.75 6.21 -10.63
CA GLN A 142 29.91 6.88 -9.33
C GLN A 142 29.31 8.28 -9.30
N LEU A 143 29.45 9.04 -10.40
CA LEU A 143 28.74 10.31 -10.55
C LEU A 143 27.23 10.11 -10.48
N GLY A 144 26.69 9.12 -11.21
CA GLY A 144 25.28 8.76 -11.12
C GLY A 144 24.83 8.44 -9.69
N TYR A 145 25.65 7.68 -8.94
CA TYR A 145 25.38 7.36 -7.54
C TYR A 145 25.36 8.60 -6.63
N ILE A 146 26.38 9.46 -6.74
CA ILE A 146 26.46 10.71 -5.98
C ILE A 146 25.24 11.59 -6.23
N TYR A 147 24.87 11.73 -7.50
CA TYR A 147 23.72 12.54 -7.87
C TYR A 147 22.40 11.96 -7.35
N GLN A 148 22.26 10.64 -7.34
CA GLN A 148 21.06 9.96 -6.87
C GLN A 148 20.88 10.03 -5.35
N PHE A 149 21.92 9.72 -4.58
CA PHE A 149 21.80 9.51 -3.13
C PHE A 149 22.27 10.70 -2.31
N ASP A 150 23.40 11.31 -2.66
CA ASP A 150 23.97 12.42 -1.88
C ASP A 150 23.31 13.74 -2.26
N LYS A 151 23.19 14.04 -3.56
CA LYS A 151 22.61 15.29 -4.05
C LYS A 151 21.11 15.24 -4.30
N LYS A 152 20.53 14.04 -4.39
CA LYS A 152 19.10 13.80 -4.68
C LYS A 152 18.61 14.47 -5.97
N ASP A 153 19.48 14.62 -6.96
CA ASP A 153 19.17 15.13 -8.31
C ASP A 153 19.11 13.96 -9.29
N ILE A 154 17.89 13.44 -9.45
CA ILE A 154 17.59 12.24 -10.24
C ILE A 154 17.81 12.47 -11.73
N VAL A 155 17.64 13.70 -12.23
CA VAL A 155 17.82 14.03 -13.64
C VAL A 155 19.30 13.90 -14.02
N GLN A 156 20.18 14.44 -13.18
CA GLN A 156 21.62 14.27 -13.38
C GLN A 156 22.08 12.84 -13.15
N ALA A 157 21.53 12.14 -12.14
CA ALA A 157 21.86 10.74 -11.92
C ALA A 157 21.58 9.87 -13.16
N GLU A 158 20.39 10.03 -13.74
CA GLU A 158 20.00 9.36 -14.97
C GLU A 158 20.95 9.71 -16.13
N TYR A 159 21.29 10.99 -16.30
CA TYR A 159 22.21 11.44 -17.34
C TYR A 159 23.54 10.68 -17.24
N TYR A 160 24.16 10.63 -16.07
CA TYR A 160 25.43 9.94 -15.87
C TYR A 160 25.34 8.43 -16.10
N TYR A 161 24.29 7.76 -15.61
CA TYR A 161 24.11 6.33 -15.89
C TYR A 161 23.90 6.04 -17.38
N ARG A 162 23.23 6.92 -18.13
CA ARG A 162 23.02 6.78 -19.58
C ARG A 162 24.32 6.93 -20.40
N LEU A 163 25.32 7.64 -19.88
CA LEU A 163 26.63 7.77 -20.53
C LEU A 163 27.45 6.47 -20.53
N VAL A 164 27.07 5.49 -19.72
CA VAL A 164 27.77 4.21 -19.61
C VAL A 164 27.37 3.30 -20.76
N GLU A 165 28.32 2.97 -21.64
CA GLU A 165 28.11 2.04 -22.75
C GLU A 165 28.62 0.63 -22.44
N LYS A 166 27.92 -0.39 -22.95
CA LYS A 166 28.30 -1.81 -22.76
C LYS A 166 29.70 -2.15 -23.26
N ASN A 167 30.13 -1.48 -24.34
CA ASN A 167 31.47 -1.65 -24.93
C ASN A 167 32.59 -1.00 -24.11
N ASP A 168 32.28 -0.04 -23.25
CA ASP A 168 33.27 0.62 -22.38
C ASP A 168 33.57 -0.24 -21.15
N SER A 169 32.52 -0.77 -20.51
CA SER A 169 32.64 -1.75 -19.43
C SER A 169 31.32 -2.50 -19.22
N ARG A 170 31.31 -3.81 -19.50
CA ARG A 170 30.16 -4.70 -19.26
C ARG A 170 29.69 -4.65 -17.80
N GLN A 171 30.63 -4.70 -16.85
CA GLN A 171 30.31 -4.66 -15.42
C GLN A 171 29.70 -3.32 -14.98
N ALA A 172 30.26 -2.19 -15.43
CA ALA A 172 29.72 -0.87 -15.10
C ALA A 172 28.37 -0.66 -15.78
N TYR A 173 28.23 -1.09 -17.04
CA TYR A 173 26.98 -1.04 -17.79
C TYR A 173 25.85 -1.77 -17.07
N ALA A 174 26.06 -3.03 -16.67
CA ALA A 174 25.07 -3.81 -15.93
C ALA A 174 24.63 -3.11 -14.62
N LYS A 175 25.57 -2.48 -13.90
CA LYS A 175 25.24 -1.68 -12.71
C LYS A 175 24.43 -0.43 -13.07
N ALA A 176 24.82 0.30 -14.11
CA ALA A 176 24.11 1.49 -14.58
C ALA A 176 22.68 1.17 -15.03
N GLN A 177 22.48 0.09 -15.82
CA GLN A 177 21.15 -0.33 -16.25
C GLN A 177 20.28 -0.71 -15.05
N CYS A 178 20.81 -1.45 -14.06
CA CYS A 178 20.08 -1.75 -12.84
C CYS A 178 19.69 -0.48 -12.04
N GLN A 179 20.53 0.55 -12.03
CA GLN A 179 20.22 1.83 -11.38
C GLN A 179 19.20 2.65 -12.17
N LEU A 180 19.29 2.67 -13.51
CA LEU A 180 18.28 3.28 -14.38
C LEU A 180 16.93 2.64 -14.17
N GLY A 181 16.85 1.30 -14.13
CA GLY A 181 15.60 0.59 -13.80
C GLY A 181 15.01 1.05 -12.46
N THR A 182 15.87 1.24 -11.45
CA THR A 182 15.47 1.70 -10.11
C THR A 182 14.97 3.15 -10.13
N ILE A 183 15.61 4.03 -10.90
CA ILE A 183 15.15 5.41 -11.10
C ILE A 183 13.76 5.42 -11.72
N TYR A 184 13.57 4.67 -12.80
CA TYR A 184 12.31 4.61 -13.52
C TYR A 184 11.18 4.02 -12.67
N GLN A 185 11.47 2.98 -11.90
CA GLN A 185 10.49 2.33 -11.03
C GLN A 185 10.05 3.21 -9.85
N PHE A 186 10.99 3.80 -9.10
CA PHE A 186 10.68 4.41 -7.81
C PHE A 186 10.61 5.94 -7.82
N TYR A 187 11.22 6.60 -8.80
CA TYR A 187 11.26 8.07 -8.86
C TYR A 187 10.42 8.65 -10.01
N LYS A 188 10.20 7.88 -11.07
CA LYS A 188 9.38 8.30 -12.22
C LYS A 188 8.06 7.56 -12.36
N ASP A 189 7.87 6.47 -11.61
CA ASP A 189 6.69 5.59 -11.69
C ASP A 189 6.40 5.09 -13.13
N ASP A 190 7.46 4.85 -13.90
CA ASP A 190 7.39 4.37 -15.29
C ASP A 190 7.93 2.93 -15.33
N ILE A 191 6.98 2.01 -15.13
CA ILE A 191 7.23 0.57 -14.97
C ILE A 191 7.71 -0.09 -16.28
N GLU A 192 7.24 0.38 -17.44
CA GLU A 192 7.64 -0.17 -18.74
C GLU A 192 9.12 0.11 -19.00
N GLN A 193 9.57 1.34 -18.72
CA GLN A 193 10.99 1.67 -18.84
C GLN A 193 11.84 1.01 -17.76
N ALA A 194 11.33 0.89 -16.54
CA ALA A 194 12.03 0.16 -15.49
C ALA A 194 12.33 -1.28 -15.90
N GLU A 195 11.31 -1.98 -16.40
CA GLU A 195 11.44 -3.33 -16.93
C GLU A 195 12.45 -3.41 -18.08
N TYR A 196 12.37 -2.49 -19.05
CA TYR A 196 13.31 -2.43 -20.16
C TYR A 196 14.76 -2.39 -19.66
N TYR A 197 15.06 -1.51 -18.70
CA TYR A 197 16.40 -1.38 -18.15
C TYR A 197 16.85 -2.61 -17.36
N TYR A 198 15.97 -3.24 -16.59
CA TYR A 198 16.32 -4.48 -15.88
C TYR A 198 16.58 -5.65 -16.82
N LEU A 199 15.84 -5.76 -17.94
CA LEU A 199 16.06 -6.79 -18.96
C LEU A 199 17.39 -6.66 -19.71
N LEU A 200 17.98 -5.46 -19.77
CA LEU A 200 19.31 -5.23 -20.35
C LEU A 200 20.46 -5.77 -19.49
N VAL A 201 20.21 -6.12 -18.23
CA VAL A 201 21.23 -6.63 -17.32
C VAL A 201 21.47 -8.11 -17.59
N GLU A 202 22.67 -8.46 -18.07
CA GLU A 202 23.06 -9.85 -18.32
C GLU A 202 23.88 -10.45 -17.17
N LYS A 203 23.64 -11.74 -16.86
CA LYS A 203 24.34 -12.46 -15.80
C LYS A 203 25.86 -12.50 -15.98
N ASN A 204 26.31 -12.65 -17.23
CA ASN A 204 27.73 -12.68 -17.58
C ASN A 204 28.42 -11.31 -17.47
N ASP A 205 27.66 -10.21 -17.51
CA ASP A 205 28.20 -8.87 -17.39
C ASP A 205 28.43 -8.50 -15.91
N ASN A 206 27.46 -8.78 -15.04
CA ASN A 206 27.61 -8.63 -13.60
C ASN A 206 26.57 -9.48 -12.83
N ARG A 207 27.01 -10.56 -12.19
CA ARG A 207 26.14 -11.48 -11.42
C ARG A 207 25.35 -10.81 -10.30
N GLN A 208 25.96 -9.88 -9.57
CA GLN A 208 25.29 -9.17 -8.47
C GLN A 208 24.20 -8.22 -8.97
N ALA A 209 24.49 -7.45 -10.02
CA ALA A 209 23.50 -6.55 -10.64
C ALA A 209 22.38 -7.37 -11.29
N TYR A 210 22.71 -8.49 -11.93
CA TYR A 210 21.74 -9.41 -12.51
C TYR A 210 20.77 -9.93 -11.46
N ALA A 211 21.27 -10.50 -10.36
CA ALA A 211 20.42 -11.01 -9.27
C ALA A 211 19.47 -9.93 -8.72
N LYS A 212 19.95 -8.69 -8.56
CA LYS A 212 19.09 -7.56 -8.14
C LYS A 212 18.03 -7.22 -9.20
N ALA A 213 18.41 -7.15 -10.47
CA ALA A 213 17.49 -6.87 -11.57
C ALA A 213 16.41 -7.95 -11.69
N GLN A 214 16.76 -9.23 -11.55
CA GLN A 214 15.79 -10.33 -11.54
C GLN A 214 14.80 -10.23 -10.36
N CYS A 215 15.27 -9.88 -9.15
CA CYS A 215 14.36 -9.59 -8.04
C CYS A 215 13.40 -8.44 -8.35
N GLN A 216 13.86 -7.37 -9.00
CA GLN A 216 13.00 -6.23 -9.35
C GLN A 216 12.00 -6.58 -10.45
N LEU A 217 12.41 -7.36 -11.46
CA LEU A 217 11.51 -7.92 -12.47
C LEU A 217 10.44 -8.79 -11.79
N GLY A 218 10.83 -9.70 -10.89
CA GLY A 218 9.88 -10.50 -10.11
C GLY A 218 8.85 -9.63 -9.39
N THR A 219 9.29 -8.54 -8.75
CA THR A 219 8.42 -7.60 -8.03
C THR A 219 7.46 -6.86 -8.98
N ILE A 220 7.97 -6.36 -10.11
CA ILE A 220 7.15 -5.70 -11.15
C ILE A 220 6.07 -6.64 -11.67
N TYR A 221 6.44 -7.88 -12.00
CA TYR A 221 5.50 -8.85 -12.51
C TYR A 221 4.46 -9.26 -11.46
N GLN A 222 4.87 -9.40 -10.19
CA GLN A 222 3.97 -9.78 -9.10
C GLN A 222 2.95 -8.67 -8.77
N PHE A 223 3.40 -7.44 -8.57
CA PHE A 223 2.56 -6.38 -7.98
C PHE A 223 1.99 -5.42 -9.02
N ASN A 224 2.78 -5.02 -10.02
CA ASN A 224 2.34 -4.05 -11.04
C ASN A 224 1.58 -4.74 -12.18
N LYS A 225 2.14 -5.82 -12.73
CA LYS A 225 1.51 -6.56 -13.86
C LYS A 225 0.55 -7.64 -13.41
N LYS A 226 0.64 -8.10 -12.15
CA LYS A 226 -0.17 -9.19 -11.58
C LYS A 226 -0.06 -10.51 -12.36
N ASP A 227 1.12 -10.76 -12.93
CA ASP A 227 1.47 -12.00 -13.61
C ASP A 227 2.41 -12.81 -12.71
N ILE A 228 1.81 -13.73 -11.96
CA ILE A 228 2.49 -14.53 -10.94
C ILE A 228 3.43 -15.56 -11.56
N VAL A 229 3.13 -16.06 -12.76
CA VAL A 229 3.96 -17.07 -13.45
C VAL A 229 5.29 -16.45 -13.85
N GLN A 230 5.27 -15.25 -14.43
CA GLN A 230 6.50 -14.53 -14.75
C GLN A 230 7.24 -14.06 -13.50
N ALA A 231 6.52 -13.62 -12.46
CA ALA A 231 7.16 -13.24 -11.21
C ALA A 231 7.97 -14.39 -10.60
N GLU A 232 7.37 -15.58 -10.53
CA GLU A 232 8.02 -16.81 -10.08
C GLU A 232 9.26 -17.13 -10.92
N TYR A 233 9.15 -17.09 -12.25
CA TYR A 233 10.26 -17.34 -13.15
C TYR A 233 11.47 -16.45 -12.83
N TYR A 234 11.26 -15.14 -12.70
CA TYR A 234 12.34 -14.21 -12.40
C TYR A 234 12.97 -14.43 -11.02
N TYR A 235 12.18 -14.73 -10.00
CA TYR A 235 12.73 -15.06 -8.67
C TYR A 235 13.54 -16.38 -8.69
N GLN A 236 13.14 -17.37 -9.49
CA GLN A 236 13.89 -18.63 -9.64
C GLN A 236 15.24 -18.48 -10.35
N LEU A 237 15.42 -17.45 -11.18
CA LEU A 237 16.69 -17.16 -11.84
C LEU A 237 17.78 -16.63 -10.89
N VAL A 238 17.42 -16.25 -9.66
CA VAL A 238 18.36 -15.71 -8.67
C VAL A 238 19.09 -16.86 -7.97
N GLU A 239 20.41 -16.92 -8.11
CA GLU A 239 21.24 -17.96 -7.48
C GLU A 239 21.93 -17.45 -6.21
N LYS A 240 22.10 -18.35 -5.22
CA LYS A 240 22.72 -18.05 -3.93
C LYS A 240 24.12 -17.44 -4.04
N ASN A 241 24.91 -17.89 -5.01
CA ASN A 241 26.29 -17.44 -5.21
C ASN A 241 26.39 -16.09 -5.94
N ASP A 242 25.32 -15.64 -6.61
CA ASP A 242 25.34 -14.39 -7.37
C ASP A 242 25.21 -13.17 -6.45
N ASN A 243 24.25 -13.22 -5.52
CA ASN A 243 24.05 -12.22 -4.48
C ASN A 243 23.22 -12.82 -3.32
N PRO A 244 23.83 -13.19 -2.18
CA PRO A 244 23.10 -13.88 -1.10
C PRO A 244 21.91 -13.09 -0.53
N PRO A 245 22.00 -11.76 -0.31
CA PRO A 245 20.83 -10.97 0.11
C PRO A 245 19.68 -10.97 -0.90
N ALA A 246 19.97 -10.83 -2.20
CA ALA A 246 18.95 -10.88 -3.25
C ALA A 246 18.34 -12.29 -3.36
N TYR A 247 19.17 -13.33 -3.21
CA TYR A 247 18.69 -14.72 -3.14
C TYR A 247 17.71 -14.92 -1.97
N ALA A 248 18.06 -14.48 -0.76
CA ALA A 248 17.18 -14.57 0.40
C ALA A 248 15.84 -13.86 0.15
N TYR A 249 15.85 -12.68 -0.48
CA TYR A 249 14.65 -11.98 -0.90
C TYR A 249 13.82 -12.78 -1.91
N ALA A 250 14.45 -13.32 -2.95
CA ALA A 250 13.78 -14.13 -3.96
C ALA A 250 13.15 -15.39 -3.34
N GLN A 251 13.85 -16.10 -2.45
CA GLN A 251 13.29 -17.27 -1.76
C GLN A 251 12.09 -16.88 -0.88
N PHE A 252 12.17 -15.76 -0.15
CA PHE A 252 11.03 -15.27 0.62
C PHE A 252 9.81 -14.93 -0.26
N GLN A 253 10.01 -14.28 -1.41
CA GLN A 253 8.91 -13.98 -2.35
C GLN A 253 8.35 -15.23 -3.01
N LEU A 254 9.19 -16.22 -3.35
CA LEU A 254 8.73 -17.53 -3.81
C LEU A 254 7.86 -18.19 -2.74
N GLY A 255 8.30 -18.21 -1.48
CA GLY A 255 7.49 -18.70 -0.36
C GLY A 255 6.10 -18.05 -0.30
N LYS A 256 6.03 -16.73 -0.47
CA LYS A 256 4.75 -15.99 -0.53
C LYS A 256 3.91 -16.35 -1.75
N ILE A 257 4.52 -16.54 -2.92
CA ILE A 257 3.83 -16.96 -4.15
C ILE A 257 3.16 -18.31 -3.91
N TYR A 258 3.93 -19.29 -3.43
CA TYR A 258 3.42 -20.64 -3.18
C TYR A 258 2.34 -20.64 -2.08
N GLN A 259 2.50 -19.86 -1.01
CA GLN A 259 1.53 -19.79 0.07
C GLN A 259 0.22 -19.11 -0.32
N PHE A 260 0.28 -17.90 -0.89
CA PHE A 260 -0.91 -17.04 -1.04
C PHE A 260 -1.54 -17.08 -2.43
N TYR A 261 -0.79 -17.44 -3.47
CA TYR A 261 -1.30 -17.43 -4.85
C TYR A 261 -1.55 -18.84 -5.39
N LYS A 262 -0.70 -19.81 -5.02
CA LYS A 262 -0.86 -21.22 -5.45
C LYS A 262 -1.49 -22.12 -4.38
N ASN A 263 -1.47 -21.69 -3.11
CA ASN A 263 -1.93 -22.49 -1.97
C ASN A 263 -1.20 -23.85 -1.85
N GLU A 264 0.10 -23.86 -2.15
CA GLU A 264 1.01 -24.99 -2.09
C GLU A 264 1.92 -24.83 -0.86
N ILE A 265 1.48 -25.35 0.29
CA ILE A 265 2.07 -25.02 1.60
C ILE A 265 3.45 -25.67 1.81
N GLU A 266 3.66 -26.89 1.32
CA GLU A 266 4.94 -27.60 1.43
C GLU A 266 6.06 -26.88 0.67
N GLN A 267 5.75 -26.37 -0.52
CA GLN A 267 6.66 -25.57 -1.34
C GLN A 267 6.94 -24.24 -0.65
N ALA A 268 5.91 -23.57 -0.11
CA ALA A 268 6.09 -22.33 0.61
C ALA A 268 7.05 -22.48 1.80
N GLU A 269 6.85 -23.52 2.61
CA GLU A 269 7.72 -23.88 3.72
C GLU A 269 9.17 -24.10 3.26
N TYR A 270 9.37 -24.90 2.20
CA TYR A 270 10.70 -25.17 1.65
C TYR A 270 11.43 -23.87 1.32
N TYR A 271 10.77 -22.95 0.61
CA TYR A 271 11.36 -21.67 0.24
C TYR A 271 11.68 -20.78 1.44
N TYR A 272 10.80 -20.71 2.44
CA TYR A 272 11.08 -19.95 3.66
C TYR A 272 12.26 -20.53 4.47
N GLN A 273 12.42 -21.86 4.52
CA GLN A 273 13.54 -22.52 5.21
C GLN A 273 14.91 -22.26 4.54
N LEU A 274 14.93 -21.89 3.25
CA LEU A 274 16.16 -21.53 2.54
C LEU A 274 16.73 -20.17 2.98
N VAL A 275 15.91 -19.30 3.59
CA VAL A 275 16.34 -18.01 4.11
C VAL A 275 17.17 -18.21 5.39
N LYS A 276 18.38 -17.64 5.44
CA LYS A 276 19.32 -17.78 6.56
C LYS A 276 19.55 -16.46 7.29
N GLU A 277 19.59 -16.51 8.62
CA GLU A 277 19.72 -15.36 9.52
C GLU A 277 20.96 -14.50 9.21
N ASN A 278 22.11 -15.16 9.02
CA ASN A 278 23.39 -14.51 8.76
C ASN A 278 23.49 -13.80 7.40
N VAL A 279 22.49 -13.96 6.52
CA VAL A 279 22.45 -13.32 5.19
C VAL A 279 21.66 -12.02 5.23
N ASN A 280 20.46 -12.06 5.81
CA ASN A 280 19.59 -10.89 5.94
C ASN A 280 18.61 -11.12 7.10
N LYS A 281 18.89 -10.50 8.25
CA LYS A 281 18.10 -10.66 9.48
C LYS A 281 16.63 -10.27 9.32
N LYS A 282 16.36 -9.15 8.63
CA LYS A 282 14.98 -8.69 8.36
C LYS A 282 14.18 -9.72 7.56
N ILE A 283 14.73 -10.22 6.46
CA ILE A 283 14.04 -11.21 5.61
C ILE A 283 13.92 -12.55 6.35
N PHE A 284 14.93 -12.91 7.16
CA PHE A 284 14.86 -14.08 8.01
C PHE A 284 13.73 -13.98 9.03
N ALA A 285 13.61 -12.88 9.77
CA ALA A 285 12.52 -12.63 10.71
C ALA A 285 11.13 -12.76 10.05
N LEU A 286 10.96 -12.19 8.84
CA LEU A 286 9.73 -12.32 8.06
C LEU A 286 9.46 -13.79 7.65
N ALA A 287 10.48 -14.53 7.22
CA ALA A 287 10.36 -15.93 6.85
C ALA A 287 10.04 -16.82 8.07
N GLN A 288 10.67 -16.58 9.22
CA GLN A 288 10.40 -17.29 10.47
C GLN A 288 8.97 -17.04 10.95
N PHE A 289 8.48 -15.79 10.87
CA PHE A 289 7.08 -15.51 11.16
C PHE A 289 6.12 -16.31 10.25
N GLN A 290 6.37 -16.35 8.95
CA GLN A 290 5.53 -17.12 8.01
C GLN A 290 5.60 -18.63 8.25
N LEU A 291 6.78 -19.17 8.58
CA LEU A 291 6.92 -20.56 9.01
C LEU A 291 6.09 -20.83 10.27
N GLY A 292 6.16 -19.96 11.28
CA GLY A 292 5.34 -20.05 12.48
C GLY A 292 3.84 -20.11 12.16
N VAL A 293 3.37 -19.25 11.25
CA VAL A 293 1.98 -19.24 10.77
C VAL A 293 1.61 -20.55 10.09
N ILE A 294 2.45 -21.06 9.18
CA ILE A 294 2.23 -22.34 8.49
C ILE A 294 2.13 -23.50 9.50
N TYR A 295 3.08 -23.58 10.43
CA TYR A 295 3.09 -24.64 11.43
C TYR A 295 1.88 -24.56 12.37
N GLN A 296 1.46 -23.36 12.75
CA GLN A 296 0.31 -23.16 13.62
C GLN A 296 -1.02 -23.50 12.95
N PHE A 297 -1.29 -22.94 11.76
CA PHE A 297 -2.63 -22.94 11.16
C PHE A 297 -2.81 -23.97 10.04
N ASN A 298 -1.75 -24.35 9.32
CA ASN A 298 -1.85 -25.32 8.24
C ASN A 298 -1.47 -26.74 8.71
N LYS A 299 -0.47 -26.86 9.59
CA LYS A 299 0.03 -28.16 10.07
C LYS A 299 -0.45 -28.53 11.47
N ASN A 300 -0.98 -27.59 12.24
CA ASN A 300 -1.35 -27.77 13.65
C ASN A 300 -0.20 -28.31 14.54
N ASP A 301 1.06 -27.98 14.22
CA ASP A 301 2.24 -28.29 15.04
C ASP A 301 2.67 -27.06 15.83
N ILE A 302 2.05 -26.91 17.01
CA ILE A 302 2.23 -25.75 17.88
C ILE A 302 3.67 -25.62 18.40
N LYS A 303 4.39 -26.75 18.57
CA LYS A 303 5.77 -26.71 19.07
C LYS A 303 6.71 -26.10 18.05
N GLN A 304 6.58 -26.49 16.79
CA GLN A 304 7.36 -25.89 15.71
C GLN A 304 6.96 -24.44 15.48
N ALA A 305 5.66 -24.13 15.55
CA ALA A 305 5.19 -22.75 15.45
C ALA A 305 5.83 -21.84 16.52
N GLU A 306 5.82 -22.27 17.78
CA GLU A 306 6.45 -21.56 18.89
C GLU A 306 7.95 -21.35 18.65
N CYS A 307 8.68 -22.39 18.21
CA CYS A 307 10.11 -22.27 17.92
C CYS A 307 10.37 -21.19 16.85
N HIS A 308 9.62 -21.19 15.76
CA HIS A 308 9.75 -20.20 14.70
C HIS A 308 9.39 -18.78 15.16
N TYR A 309 8.33 -18.60 15.93
CA TYR A 309 7.98 -17.28 16.48
C TYR A 309 9.02 -16.74 17.46
N GLN A 310 9.65 -17.62 18.26
CA GLN A 310 10.72 -17.22 19.18
C GLN A 310 12.01 -16.77 18.49
N LEU A 311 12.25 -17.20 17.25
CA LEU A 311 13.39 -16.77 16.43
C LEU A 311 13.21 -15.36 15.83
N VAL A 312 12.03 -14.77 15.95
CA VAL A 312 11.78 -13.41 15.46
C VAL A 312 12.23 -12.41 16.53
N GLU A 313 13.27 -11.62 16.24
CA GLU A 313 13.78 -10.60 17.16
C GLU A 313 13.18 -9.21 16.91
N LYS A 314 12.99 -8.43 17.98
CA LYS A 314 12.41 -7.08 17.91
C LYS A 314 13.20 -6.10 17.03
N ASN A 315 14.53 -6.22 17.04
CA ASN A 315 15.42 -5.34 16.29
C ASN A 315 15.52 -5.69 14.79
N ASP A 316 15.08 -6.88 14.39
CA ASP A 316 15.22 -7.37 13.02
C ASP A 316 14.05 -6.93 12.13
N GLU A 317 12.82 -7.07 12.63
CA GLU A 317 11.62 -6.51 12.00
C GLU A 317 10.48 -6.39 13.02
N LEU A 318 10.18 -5.15 13.46
CA LEU A 318 9.25 -4.87 14.56
C LEU A 318 7.83 -5.42 14.32
N SER A 319 7.28 -5.27 13.11
CA SER A 319 5.93 -5.75 12.79
C SER A 319 5.84 -7.29 12.81
N ALA A 320 6.87 -7.98 12.31
CA ALA A 320 6.93 -9.44 12.40
C ALA A 320 7.03 -9.88 13.87
N TYR A 321 7.87 -9.19 14.66
CA TYR A 321 8.03 -9.45 16.09
C TYR A 321 6.71 -9.29 16.85
N THR A 322 6.01 -8.16 16.73
CA THR A 322 4.76 -7.93 17.47
C THR A 322 3.69 -8.97 17.13
N ARG A 323 3.57 -9.35 15.86
CA ARG A 323 2.65 -10.43 15.43
C ARG A 323 3.07 -11.81 15.95
N ALA A 324 4.38 -12.11 15.96
CA ALA A 324 4.91 -13.33 16.56
C ALA A 324 4.64 -13.40 18.06
N GLN A 325 4.87 -12.30 18.80
CA GLN A 325 4.56 -12.21 20.23
C GLN A 325 3.05 -12.39 20.48
N PHE A 326 2.19 -11.80 19.65
CA PHE A 326 0.75 -12.00 19.77
C PHE A 326 0.37 -13.48 19.61
N ASN A 327 0.89 -14.15 18.57
CA ASN A 327 0.62 -15.57 18.35
C ASN A 327 1.19 -16.46 19.46
N LEU A 328 2.34 -16.12 20.03
CA LEU A 328 2.88 -16.78 21.23
C LEU A 328 1.96 -16.61 22.44
N GLY A 329 1.38 -15.42 22.63
CA GLY A 329 0.37 -15.18 23.66
C GLY A 329 -0.87 -16.05 23.50
N ILE A 330 -1.35 -16.22 22.25
CA ILE A 330 -2.48 -17.11 21.92
C ILE A 330 -2.12 -18.58 22.15
N ILE A 331 -0.93 -19.03 21.74
CA ILE A 331 -0.46 -20.41 21.98
C ILE A 331 -0.45 -20.76 23.46
N HIS A 332 -0.06 -19.80 24.30
CA HIS A 332 0.04 -19.97 25.75
C HIS A 332 -1.20 -19.50 26.51
N SER A 333 -2.37 -19.40 25.87
CA SER A 333 -3.61 -18.89 26.48
C SER A 333 -4.02 -19.63 27.76
N ASP A 334 -3.66 -20.90 27.89
CA ASP A 334 -3.95 -21.74 29.06
C ASP A 334 -3.06 -21.41 30.28
N ASP A 335 -1.96 -20.69 30.09
CA ASP A 335 -1.11 -20.13 31.15
C ASP A 335 -1.20 -18.59 31.15
N PRO A 336 -2.09 -18.01 32.00
CA PRO A 336 -2.27 -16.56 32.07
C PRO A 336 -0.99 -15.78 32.39
N GLN A 337 -0.03 -16.37 33.10
CA GLN A 337 1.23 -15.71 33.44
C GLN A 337 2.14 -15.59 32.21
N LEU A 338 2.23 -16.67 31.42
CA LEU A 338 3.04 -16.69 30.21
C LEU A 338 2.38 -15.90 29.07
N ALA A 339 1.06 -16.08 28.85
CA ALA A 339 0.30 -15.33 27.86
C ALA A 339 0.39 -13.81 28.09
N SER A 340 0.20 -13.36 29.32
CA SER A 340 0.26 -11.92 29.63
C SER A 340 1.65 -11.32 29.37
N LYS A 341 2.74 -12.07 29.61
CA LYS A 341 4.10 -11.63 29.26
C LYS A 341 4.22 -11.31 27.77
N TYR A 342 3.63 -12.14 26.91
CA TYR A 342 3.64 -11.95 25.47
C TYR A 342 2.73 -10.80 25.03
N PHE A 343 1.49 -10.73 25.51
CA PHE A 343 0.57 -9.65 25.16
C PHE A 343 1.06 -8.26 25.63
N LEU A 344 1.80 -8.17 26.74
CA LEU A 344 2.44 -6.93 27.19
C LEU A 344 3.49 -6.41 26.21
N GLN A 345 4.08 -7.25 25.35
CA GLN A 345 4.99 -6.80 24.28
C GLN A 345 4.24 -6.17 23.10
N VAL A 346 2.91 -6.33 23.06
CA VAL A 346 2.06 -6.01 21.90
C VAL A 346 1.05 -4.91 22.22
N CYS A 347 0.67 -4.72 23.49
CA CYS A 347 -0.43 -3.84 23.91
C CYS A 347 -0.24 -2.34 23.62
N ASP A 348 0.94 -1.94 23.15
CA ASP A 348 1.29 -0.58 22.70
C ASP A 348 1.83 -0.56 21.26
N SER A 349 1.51 -1.58 20.47
CA SER A 349 1.91 -1.66 19.06
C SER A 349 1.26 -0.55 18.22
N GLU A 350 1.98 -0.06 17.21
CA GLU A 350 1.46 0.86 16.19
C GLU A 350 0.35 0.22 15.33
N GLU A 351 0.30 -1.12 15.26
CA GLU A 351 -0.79 -1.84 14.61
C GLU A 351 -2.04 -1.86 15.52
N ALA A 352 -2.93 -0.87 15.32
CA ALA A 352 -4.14 -0.63 16.12
C ALA A 352 -4.98 -1.88 16.42
N TRP A 353 -5.25 -2.71 15.40
CA TRP A 353 -6.03 -3.94 15.55
C TRP A 353 -5.33 -4.95 16.46
N LEU A 354 -4.01 -5.09 16.32
CA LEU A 354 -3.19 -6.03 17.07
C LEU A 354 -3.06 -5.59 18.53
N ALA A 355 -2.79 -4.29 18.75
CA ALA A 355 -2.79 -3.70 20.08
C ALA A 355 -4.15 -3.85 20.76
N SER A 356 -5.25 -3.64 20.04
CA SER A 356 -6.62 -3.79 20.58
C SER A 356 -6.91 -5.21 21.04
N ASN A 357 -6.55 -6.22 20.23
CA ASN A 357 -6.72 -7.62 20.62
C ASN A 357 -5.80 -8.00 21.80
N ALA A 358 -4.55 -7.54 21.82
CA ALA A 358 -3.66 -7.79 22.96
C ALA A 358 -4.17 -7.15 24.27
N ASN A 359 -4.71 -5.93 24.20
CA ASN A 359 -5.34 -5.28 25.35
C ASN A 359 -6.62 -6.00 25.79
N LEU A 360 -7.42 -6.51 24.85
CA LEU A 360 -8.57 -7.35 25.19
C LEU A 360 -8.13 -8.57 26.02
N GLU A 361 -7.14 -9.32 25.54
CA GLU A 361 -6.64 -10.52 26.22
C GLU A 361 -6.05 -10.19 27.60
N LEU A 362 -5.28 -9.11 27.72
CA LEU A 362 -4.78 -8.65 29.02
C LEU A 362 -5.92 -8.25 29.98
N GLY A 363 -6.96 -7.60 29.47
CA GLY A 363 -8.17 -7.28 30.23
C GLY A 363 -8.90 -8.53 30.71
N ASN A 364 -9.06 -9.53 29.84
CA ASN A 364 -9.66 -10.83 30.15
C ASN A 364 -8.84 -11.58 31.20
N ILE A 365 -7.52 -11.67 31.03
CA ILE A 365 -6.61 -12.30 31.99
C ILE A 365 -6.71 -11.59 33.35
N ALA A 366 -6.59 -10.27 33.39
CA ALA A 366 -6.67 -9.49 34.62
C ALA A 366 -8.03 -9.65 35.32
N TYR A 367 -9.11 -9.88 34.57
CA TYR A 367 -10.46 -10.05 35.10
C TYR A 367 -10.74 -11.47 35.60
N PHE A 368 -10.44 -12.48 34.80
CA PHE A 368 -10.85 -13.87 35.03
C PHE A 368 -9.80 -14.72 35.76
N ALA A 369 -8.50 -14.45 35.59
CA ALA A 369 -7.47 -15.33 36.14
C ALA A 369 -7.44 -15.33 37.67
N LYS A 370 -7.95 -14.27 38.33
CA LYS A 370 -8.01 -14.11 39.80
C LYS A 370 -6.67 -14.42 40.51
N LYS A 371 -5.55 -14.19 39.81
CA LYS A 371 -4.17 -14.35 40.29
C LYS A 371 -3.51 -12.97 40.32
N ASP A 372 -2.59 -12.76 41.26
CA ASP A 372 -1.72 -11.58 41.25
C ASP A 372 -0.63 -11.75 40.19
N LEU A 373 -0.89 -11.18 39.01
CA LEU A 373 0.00 -11.24 37.85
C LEU A 373 0.75 -9.91 37.63
N ASN A 374 0.69 -8.98 38.60
CA ASN A 374 1.27 -7.63 38.49
C ASN A 374 0.80 -6.86 37.22
N LEU A 375 -0.44 -7.12 36.79
CA LEU A 375 -1.09 -6.45 35.67
C LEU A 375 -1.83 -5.20 36.15
N GLN A 376 -2.07 -4.27 35.23
CA GLN A 376 -2.98 -3.15 35.49
C GLN A 376 -4.42 -3.65 35.67
N SER A 377 -5.31 -2.78 36.16
CA SER A 377 -6.73 -3.13 36.31
C SER A 377 -7.37 -3.56 34.97
N PRO A 378 -8.36 -4.46 34.95
CA PRO A 378 -9.05 -4.83 33.71
C PRO A 378 -9.61 -3.63 32.94
N LYS A 379 -10.11 -2.63 33.67
CA LYS A 379 -10.63 -1.37 33.12
C LYS A 379 -9.57 -0.61 32.32
N TYR A 380 -8.32 -0.60 32.78
CA TYR A 380 -7.21 0.06 32.08
C TYR A 380 -7.01 -0.54 30.68
N TYR A 381 -6.97 -1.87 30.57
CA TYR A 381 -6.77 -2.52 29.28
C TYR A 381 -7.97 -2.38 28.36
N TYR A 382 -9.19 -2.60 28.85
CA TYR A 382 -10.40 -2.43 28.03
C TYR A 382 -10.57 -1.00 27.48
N GLN A 383 -10.13 0.03 28.20
CA GLN A 383 -10.16 1.42 27.71
C GLN A 383 -9.18 1.68 26.54
N LYS A 384 -8.13 0.86 26.39
CA LYS A 384 -7.17 0.95 25.29
C LYS A 384 -7.61 0.21 24.03
N VAL A 385 -8.69 -0.59 24.11
CA VAL A 385 -9.25 -1.26 22.94
C VAL A 385 -9.99 -0.24 22.09
N ILE A 386 -9.52 -0.09 20.85
CA ILE A 386 -10.09 0.83 19.87
C ILE A 386 -10.85 0.06 18.79
N TYR A 387 -11.86 0.72 18.24
CA TYR A 387 -12.65 0.22 17.13
C TYR A 387 -11.79 0.23 15.85
N THR A 388 -11.68 -0.93 15.24
CA THR A 388 -11.34 -1.07 13.82
C THR A 388 -12.25 -2.13 13.25
N SER A 389 -12.46 -2.12 11.94
CA SER A 389 -13.13 -3.21 11.21
C SER A 389 -12.54 -4.58 11.56
N GLN A 390 -11.23 -4.67 11.77
CA GLN A 390 -10.49 -5.89 12.13
C GLN A 390 -10.52 -6.23 13.63
N SER A 391 -10.86 -5.28 14.50
CA SER A 391 -10.96 -5.46 15.96
C SER A 391 -12.41 -5.28 16.47
N PHE A 392 -13.41 -5.45 15.59
CA PHE A 392 -14.82 -5.28 15.93
C PHE A 392 -15.21 -6.09 17.18
N GLU A 393 -14.88 -7.38 17.19
CA GLU A 393 -15.13 -8.28 18.33
C GLU A 393 -14.47 -7.77 19.61
N ALA A 394 -13.17 -7.46 19.55
CA ALA A 394 -12.44 -6.94 20.70
C ALA A 394 -13.07 -5.66 21.24
N TYR A 395 -13.47 -4.75 20.34
CA TYR A 395 -14.11 -3.50 20.71
C TYR A 395 -15.45 -3.73 21.40
N ILE A 396 -16.37 -4.52 20.82
CA ILE A 396 -17.68 -4.77 21.45
C ILE A 396 -17.52 -5.46 22.80
N THR A 397 -16.56 -6.38 22.92
CA THR A 397 -16.26 -7.07 24.18
C THR A 397 -15.76 -6.09 25.22
N ALA A 398 -14.80 -5.23 24.87
CA ALA A 398 -14.31 -4.20 25.78
C ALA A 398 -15.44 -3.26 26.23
N GLN A 399 -16.34 -2.85 25.33
CA GLN A 399 -17.49 -2.01 25.68
C GLN A 399 -18.47 -2.70 26.64
N VAL A 400 -18.76 -3.99 26.43
CA VAL A 400 -19.59 -4.79 27.36
C VAL A 400 -18.91 -4.85 28.73
N MET A 401 -17.63 -5.21 28.77
CA MET A 401 -16.89 -5.37 30.03
C MET A 401 -16.76 -4.04 30.79
N LEU A 402 -16.55 -2.92 30.09
CA LEU A 402 -16.54 -1.59 30.70
C LEU A 402 -17.87 -1.21 31.35
N VAL A 403 -19.01 -1.52 30.71
CA VAL A 403 -20.33 -1.29 31.30
C VAL A 403 -20.53 -2.12 32.56
N LEU A 404 -20.15 -3.40 32.54
CA LEU A 404 -20.25 -4.28 33.72
C LEU A 404 -19.38 -3.78 34.88
N LEU A 405 -18.13 -3.41 34.59
CA LEU A 405 -17.18 -2.87 35.57
C LEU A 405 -17.67 -1.56 36.19
N ASN A 406 -18.26 -0.67 35.40
CA ASN A 406 -18.74 0.63 35.87
C ASN A 406 -20.08 0.53 36.64
N SER A 407 -20.88 -0.48 36.35
CA SER A 407 -22.19 -0.70 36.98
C SER A 407 -22.13 -1.61 38.22
N GLY A 408 -20.96 -2.16 38.55
CA GLY A 408 -20.77 -3.04 39.70
C GLY A 408 -21.27 -4.48 39.49
N HIS A 409 -21.60 -4.86 38.25
CA HIS A 409 -22.05 -6.21 37.90
C HIS A 409 -20.89 -7.14 37.52
N ASN A 410 -19.80 -7.08 38.28
CA ASN A 410 -18.51 -7.76 38.02
C ASN A 410 -18.54 -9.29 38.17
N HIS A 411 -19.72 -9.85 38.44
CA HIS A 411 -19.94 -11.29 38.59
C HIS A 411 -21.02 -11.79 37.64
N LEU A 412 -21.37 -11.00 36.62
CA LEU A 412 -22.40 -11.39 35.67
C LEU A 412 -22.00 -12.63 34.86
N PHE A 413 -20.72 -12.82 34.59
CA PHE A 413 -20.17 -13.94 33.84
C PHE A 413 -19.07 -14.62 34.65
N GLU A 414 -19.07 -15.95 34.65
CA GLU A 414 -18.11 -16.74 35.41
C GLU A 414 -16.79 -16.95 34.66
N ASN A 415 -16.86 -17.03 33.33
CA ASN A 415 -15.74 -17.29 32.43
C ASN A 415 -15.97 -16.61 31.06
N ILE A 416 -14.94 -16.70 30.21
CA ILE A 416 -14.94 -16.08 28.88
C ILE A 416 -16.00 -16.69 27.96
N GLU A 417 -16.10 -18.03 27.96
CA GLU A 417 -17.05 -18.78 27.14
C GLU A 417 -18.51 -18.35 27.37
N GLU A 418 -18.87 -18.07 28.63
CA GLU A 418 -20.23 -17.70 29.01
C GLU A 418 -20.66 -16.34 28.43
N TYR A 419 -19.77 -15.34 28.45
CA TYR A 419 -20.11 -14.03 27.90
C TYR A 419 -20.03 -14.02 26.36
N ASN A 420 -19.13 -14.82 25.79
CA ASN A 420 -19.04 -15.01 24.35
C ASN A 420 -20.36 -15.61 23.78
N ASP A 421 -20.80 -16.78 24.23
CA ASP A 421 -22.04 -17.40 23.72
C ASP A 421 -23.29 -16.54 23.94
N LYS A 422 -23.35 -15.85 25.09
CA LYS A 422 -24.55 -15.11 25.49
C LYS A 422 -24.65 -13.71 24.88
N VAL A 423 -23.53 -13.06 24.55
CA VAL A 423 -23.50 -11.65 24.13
C VAL A 423 -22.67 -11.45 22.86
N ILE A 424 -21.40 -11.85 22.85
CA ILE A 424 -20.46 -11.47 21.79
C ILE A 424 -20.72 -12.24 20.50
N ASP A 425 -20.81 -13.57 20.55
CA ASP A 425 -21.04 -14.41 19.36
C ASP A 425 -22.33 -14.02 18.63
N PRO A 426 -23.47 -13.76 19.30
CA PRO A 426 -24.66 -13.27 18.62
C PRO A 426 -24.44 -11.91 17.92
N ILE A 427 -23.71 -10.97 18.52
CA ILE A 427 -23.44 -9.64 17.93
C ILE A 427 -22.47 -9.76 16.75
N ASN A 428 -21.40 -10.54 16.90
CA ASN A 428 -20.48 -10.87 15.81
C ASN A 428 -21.22 -11.56 14.67
N LYS A 429 -22.13 -12.50 14.98
CA LYS A 429 -22.92 -13.16 13.95
C LYS A 429 -23.81 -12.18 13.19
N ILE A 430 -24.39 -11.18 13.87
CA ILE A 430 -25.13 -10.10 13.21
C ILE A 430 -24.21 -9.31 12.27
N ARG A 431 -22.99 -8.99 12.71
CA ARG A 431 -22.00 -8.27 11.88
C ARG A 431 -21.62 -9.06 10.64
N GLU A 432 -21.30 -10.36 10.78
CA GLU A 432 -21.00 -11.25 9.66
C GLU A 432 -22.13 -11.29 8.64
N LEU A 433 -23.36 -11.57 9.09
CA LEU A 433 -24.54 -11.65 8.23
C LEU A 433 -24.81 -10.32 7.51
N THR A 434 -24.51 -9.20 8.18
CA THR A 434 -24.66 -7.86 7.63
C THR A 434 -23.62 -7.59 6.53
N VAL A 435 -22.36 -7.99 6.73
CA VAL A 435 -21.30 -7.92 5.72
C VAL A 435 -21.63 -8.82 4.52
N ASP A 436 -22.22 -10.00 4.75
CA ASP A 436 -22.67 -10.89 3.67
C ASP A 436 -23.77 -10.25 2.81
N ILE A 437 -24.73 -9.57 3.44
CA ILE A 437 -25.76 -8.77 2.72
C ILE A 437 -25.07 -7.66 1.92
N GLN A 438 -24.17 -6.89 2.56
CA GLN A 438 -23.45 -5.79 1.90
C GLN A 438 -22.69 -6.26 0.66
N LYS A 439 -21.98 -7.40 0.74
CA LYS A 439 -21.29 -8.02 -0.39
C LYS A 439 -22.24 -8.44 -1.51
N LYS A 440 -23.42 -8.99 -1.19
CA LYS A 440 -24.44 -9.35 -2.19
C LYS A 440 -25.04 -8.13 -2.91
N LEU A 441 -25.02 -6.97 -2.26
CA LEU A 441 -25.51 -5.71 -2.81
C LEU A 441 -24.45 -4.92 -3.58
N LEU A 442 -23.18 -5.34 -3.54
CA LEU A 442 -22.10 -4.71 -4.27
C LEU A 442 -22.40 -4.67 -5.78
N VAL A 443 -22.17 -3.52 -6.39
CA VAL A 443 -22.24 -3.33 -7.84
C VAL A 443 -20.88 -3.69 -8.44
N ASP A 444 -20.74 -4.93 -8.88
CA ASP A 444 -19.51 -5.40 -9.51
C ASP A 444 -19.40 -4.94 -10.96
N PHE A 445 -18.42 -4.06 -11.22
CA PHE A 445 -17.99 -3.73 -12.58
C PHE A 445 -16.96 -4.76 -13.06
N LYS A 446 -17.39 -5.98 -13.41
CA LYS A 446 -16.47 -7.03 -13.90
C LYS A 446 -15.84 -6.63 -15.25
N LEU A 447 -14.60 -6.17 -15.21
CA LEU A 447 -13.75 -5.96 -16.39
C LEU A 447 -12.92 -7.21 -16.66
N ASP A 448 -13.45 -8.15 -17.43
CA ASP A 448 -12.57 -9.15 -18.01
C ASP A 448 -11.82 -8.53 -19.19
N LYS A 449 -10.51 -8.29 -19.04
CA LYS A 449 -9.65 -7.77 -20.12
C LYS A 449 -9.46 -8.81 -21.23
N THR A 450 -9.82 -10.08 -21.00
CA THR A 450 -9.64 -11.17 -21.96
C THR A 450 -10.85 -11.44 -22.86
N LEU A 451 -12.02 -10.88 -22.52
CA LEU A 451 -13.22 -11.02 -23.34
C LEU A 451 -13.26 -9.88 -24.37
N SER A 452 -13.03 -10.23 -25.63
CA SER A 452 -13.30 -9.39 -26.79
C SER A 452 -14.80 -9.14 -26.91
N GLU A 453 -15.36 -8.25 -26.09
CA GLU A 453 -16.62 -7.52 -26.33
C GLU A 453 -16.92 -6.61 -25.13
N GLN A 454 -16.84 -5.29 -25.32
CA GLN A 454 -17.41 -4.29 -24.40
C GLN A 454 -18.95 -4.43 -24.28
N GLU A 455 -19.58 -5.35 -25.01
CA GLU A 455 -21.02 -5.53 -25.14
C GLU A 455 -21.69 -6.37 -24.04
N GLN A 456 -20.93 -6.95 -23.10
CA GLN A 456 -21.48 -7.76 -22.00
C GLN A 456 -21.55 -7.02 -20.65
N GLN A 457 -21.24 -5.72 -20.62
CA GLN A 457 -21.20 -4.92 -19.39
C GLN A 457 -22.46 -4.05 -19.23
N PHE A 458 -23.52 -4.64 -18.67
CA PHE A 458 -24.84 -4.02 -18.59
C PHE A 458 -24.94 -2.84 -17.60
N GLU A 459 -24.06 -2.79 -16.59
CA GLU A 459 -24.04 -1.76 -15.54
C GLU A 459 -22.68 -1.05 -15.41
N ARG A 460 -21.98 -0.89 -16.53
CA ARG A 460 -20.66 -0.21 -16.62
C ARG A 460 -20.63 1.25 -16.16
N SER A 461 -21.80 1.86 -15.97
CA SER A 461 -21.94 3.25 -15.56
C SER A 461 -23.24 3.47 -14.80
N VAL A 462 -23.26 4.45 -13.91
CA VAL A 462 -24.45 4.89 -13.15
C VAL A 462 -24.59 6.40 -13.21
N ALA A 463 -25.80 6.90 -12.98
CA ALA A 463 -26.13 8.32 -13.12
C ALA A 463 -26.44 8.99 -11.79
N HIS A 464 -25.85 10.14 -11.53
CA HIS A 464 -26.24 11.04 -10.45
C HIS A 464 -27.15 12.14 -11.00
N TYR A 465 -28.38 12.23 -10.48
CA TYR A 465 -29.33 13.27 -10.87
C TYR A 465 -29.23 14.47 -9.94
N THR A 466 -29.01 15.67 -10.49
CA THR A 466 -28.80 16.88 -9.70
C THR A 466 -29.27 18.15 -10.44
N LYS A 467 -29.12 19.31 -9.81
CA LYS A 467 -29.47 20.62 -10.39
C LYS A 467 -28.37 21.07 -11.38
N PRO A 468 -28.72 21.78 -12.46
CA PRO A 468 -27.73 22.37 -13.37
C PRO A 468 -26.70 23.25 -12.65
N GLY A 469 -27.12 24.07 -11.69
CA GLY A 469 -26.20 24.88 -10.88
C GLY A 469 -25.17 24.07 -10.06
N VAL A 470 -25.52 22.85 -9.63
CA VAL A 470 -24.57 21.95 -8.93
C VAL A 470 -23.56 21.40 -9.95
N LEU A 471 -24.03 20.94 -11.10
CA LEU A 471 -23.16 20.51 -12.21
C LEU A 471 -22.17 21.62 -12.62
N PHE A 472 -22.64 22.86 -12.73
CA PHE A 472 -21.79 23.99 -13.05
C PHE A 472 -20.67 24.20 -12.03
N ASN A 473 -21.00 24.11 -10.73
CA ASN A 473 -19.99 24.23 -9.67
C ASN A 473 -18.96 23.09 -9.71
N LEU A 474 -19.38 21.88 -10.09
CA LEU A 474 -18.50 20.71 -10.20
C LEU A 474 -17.59 20.75 -11.44
N LEU A 475 -17.86 21.59 -12.45
CA LEU A 475 -17.14 21.59 -13.73
C LEU A 475 -16.52 22.95 -14.13
N LYS A 476 -16.73 24.01 -13.36
CA LYS A 476 -16.12 25.33 -13.64
C LYS A 476 -14.59 25.28 -13.46
N ASN A 477 -13.90 26.33 -13.91
CA ASN A 477 -12.42 26.41 -13.89
C ASN A 477 -11.79 26.10 -12.52
N GLU A 478 -12.44 26.49 -11.43
CA GLU A 478 -12.11 26.06 -10.06
C GLU A 478 -13.23 25.14 -9.57
N PRO A 479 -13.19 23.85 -9.94
CA PRO A 479 -14.29 22.93 -9.70
C PRO A 479 -14.42 22.66 -8.20
N SER A 480 -15.65 22.54 -7.70
CA SER A 480 -15.87 22.00 -6.36
C SER A 480 -15.75 20.47 -6.36
N ASP A 481 -15.53 19.87 -5.20
CA ASP A 481 -15.59 18.41 -5.08
C ASP A 481 -17.04 17.90 -5.13
N PHE A 482 -17.22 16.69 -5.63
CA PHE A 482 -18.44 15.92 -5.40
C PHE A 482 -18.61 15.65 -3.91
N ARG A 483 -19.85 15.69 -3.42
CA ARG A 483 -20.12 15.69 -1.97
C ARG A 483 -20.95 14.48 -1.56
N LEU A 484 -20.62 13.93 -0.40
CA LEU A 484 -21.48 13.01 0.35
C LEU A 484 -22.25 13.83 1.38
N ASN A 485 -23.56 13.69 1.44
CA ASN A 485 -24.41 14.44 2.36
C ASN A 485 -24.85 13.56 3.53
N VAL A 486 -24.99 14.15 4.71
CA VAL A 486 -25.45 13.43 5.91
C VAL A 486 -26.89 12.91 5.74
N VAL A 487 -27.13 11.67 6.19
CA VAL A 487 -28.42 10.98 6.02
C VAL A 487 -29.54 11.62 6.85
N ASP A 488 -29.22 12.23 7.99
CA ASP A 488 -30.18 12.82 8.92
C ASP A 488 -31.08 13.92 8.30
N PHE A 489 -30.68 14.50 7.16
CA PHE A 489 -31.43 15.55 6.46
C PHE A 489 -31.91 15.15 5.06
N MET A 490 -31.98 13.85 4.77
CA MET A 490 -32.54 13.35 3.51
C MET A 490 -34.06 13.53 3.47
N ASN A 491 -34.63 13.45 2.27
CA ASN A 491 -36.07 13.63 2.06
C ASN A 491 -36.93 12.60 2.81
N ASP A 492 -36.40 11.38 3.00
CA ASP A 492 -36.99 10.36 3.86
C ASP A 492 -36.24 10.33 5.22
N PRO A 493 -36.80 10.91 6.29
CA PRO A 493 -36.17 10.90 7.61
C PRO A 493 -36.17 9.50 8.26
N THR A 494 -36.89 8.52 7.70
CA THR A 494 -36.97 7.15 8.22
C THR A 494 -35.94 6.20 7.61
N GLU A 495 -35.17 6.68 6.64
CA GLU A 495 -34.29 5.87 5.79
C GLU A 495 -33.22 5.08 6.56
N ASN A 496 -32.65 5.65 7.62
CA ASN A 496 -31.68 4.96 8.50
C ASN A 496 -32.35 4.30 9.72
N GLN A 497 -33.69 4.36 9.81
CA GLN A 497 -34.46 3.89 10.96
C GLN A 497 -35.29 2.65 10.65
N LEU A 498 -35.66 2.43 9.38
CA LEU A 498 -36.53 1.34 8.94
C LEU A 498 -36.07 -0.03 9.46
N LEU A 499 -34.81 -0.39 9.21
CA LEU A 499 -34.24 -1.67 9.63
C LEU A 499 -34.22 -1.79 11.17
N SER A 500 -33.72 -0.77 11.85
CA SER A 500 -33.62 -0.73 13.32
C SER A 500 -34.99 -0.87 13.98
N ASN A 501 -36.00 -0.17 13.46
CA ASN A 501 -37.38 -0.23 13.93
C ASN A 501 -37.98 -1.62 13.74
N TRP A 502 -37.81 -2.25 12.56
CA TRP A 502 -38.27 -3.62 12.30
C TRP A 502 -37.60 -4.66 13.22
N LEU A 503 -36.34 -4.43 13.59
CA LEU A 503 -35.58 -5.25 14.53
C LEU A 503 -35.86 -4.90 16.01
N GLY A 504 -36.65 -3.86 16.28
CA GLY A 504 -37.02 -3.40 17.62
C GLY A 504 -35.85 -2.78 18.40
N ILE A 505 -34.83 -2.25 17.72
CA ILE A 505 -33.65 -1.58 18.29
C ILE A 505 -33.99 -0.14 18.59
N LYS A 506 -33.69 0.33 19.81
CA LYS A 506 -33.87 1.74 20.15
C LYS A 506 -32.77 2.55 19.47
N SER A 507 -33.15 3.40 18.52
CA SER A 507 -32.25 4.36 17.90
C SER A 507 -31.99 5.54 18.85
N ASP A 508 -30.74 5.83 19.14
CA ASP A 508 -30.35 7.08 19.79
C ASP A 508 -30.27 8.18 18.73
N THR A 509 -31.21 9.13 18.76
CA THR A 509 -31.25 10.28 17.84
C THR A 509 -30.02 11.17 17.98
N ASN A 510 -29.33 11.10 19.12
CA ASN A 510 -28.11 11.84 19.41
C ASN A 510 -26.84 11.02 19.16
N ASN A 511 -26.91 9.95 18.36
CA ASN A 511 -25.71 9.19 18.01
C ASN A 511 -24.67 10.07 17.31
N ASP A 512 -23.46 10.08 17.87
CA ASP A 512 -22.31 10.81 17.32
C ASP A 512 -21.79 10.18 16.02
N ILE A 513 -22.09 8.90 15.77
CA ILE A 513 -21.74 8.24 14.51
C ILE A 513 -22.81 8.57 13.46
N LYS A 514 -22.39 9.22 12.38
CA LYS A 514 -23.23 9.70 11.28
C LYS A 514 -22.85 9.02 9.97
N SER A 515 -23.86 8.80 9.13
CA SER A 515 -23.68 8.27 7.77
C SER A 515 -23.79 9.40 6.76
N PHE A 516 -22.87 9.42 5.80
CA PHE A 516 -22.86 10.31 4.65
C PHE A 516 -22.97 9.47 3.40
N LEU A 517 -23.82 9.88 2.46
CA LEU A 517 -24.03 9.13 1.22
C LEU A 517 -24.18 10.03 0.01
N ALA A 518 -24.02 9.41 -1.16
CA ALA A 518 -24.48 9.95 -2.42
C ALA A 518 -25.21 8.87 -3.21
N SER A 519 -26.29 9.31 -3.86
CA SER A 519 -27.25 8.47 -4.58
C SER A 519 -26.96 8.48 -6.08
N PHE A 520 -27.11 7.32 -6.70
CA PHE A 520 -26.99 7.11 -8.14
C PHE A 520 -28.13 6.21 -8.61
N SER A 521 -28.37 6.20 -9.91
CA SER A 521 -29.36 5.33 -10.55
C SER A 521 -28.73 4.56 -11.71
N PHE A 522 -29.19 3.32 -11.91
CA PHE A 522 -28.87 2.52 -13.09
C PHE A 522 -29.47 3.10 -14.38
N ASN A 523 -30.46 3.99 -14.25
CA ASN A 523 -31.19 4.57 -15.36
C ASN A 523 -30.60 5.93 -15.74
N HIS A 524 -29.81 6.00 -16.83
CA HIS A 524 -29.06 7.22 -17.17
C HIS A 524 -29.90 8.36 -17.75
N ASN A 525 -30.98 8.05 -18.45
CA ASN A 525 -31.87 9.01 -19.11
C ASN A 525 -33.32 8.65 -18.78
N SER A 526 -33.77 9.02 -17.58
CA SER A 526 -35.06 8.61 -17.03
C SER A 526 -35.93 9.80 -16.67
N LEU A 527 -37.12 9.86 -17.28
CA LEU A 527 -38.11 10.89 -16.96
C LEU A 527 -38.51 10.87 -15.48
N ASN A 528 -38.68 9.69 -14.89
CA ASN A 528 -39.04 9.55 -13.47
C ASN A 528 -37.99 10.25 -12.60
N GLN A 529 -36.71 9.99 -12.87
CA GLN A 529 -35.60 10.59 -12.14
C GLN A 529 -35.52 12.10 -12.37
N PHE A 530 -35.70 12.57 -13.61
CA PHE A 530 -35.75 14.00 -13.93
C PHE A 530 -36.90 14.74 -13.23
N ARG A 531 -38.01 14.05 -12.94
CA ARG A 531 -39.15 14.63 -12.20
C ARG A 531 -38.89 14.71 -10.70
N LEU A 532 -38.25 13.68 -10.14
CA LEU A 532 -38.03 13.54 -8.71
C LEU A 532 -36.87 14.39 -8.19
N TYR A 533 -35.77 14.50 -8.95
CA TYR A 533 -34.53 15.07 -8.45
C TYR A 533 -34.08 16.29 -9.25
N GLY A 534 -33.45 17.23 -8.55
CA GLY A 534 -32.64 18.27 -9.16
C GLY A 534 -33.39 19.34 -9.94
N ASN A 535 -34.69 19.52 -9.74
CA ASN A 535 -35.45 20.56 -10.44
C ASN A 535 -34.90 21.96 -10.11
N GLU A 536 -34.59 22.75 -11.14
CA GLU A 536 -34.15 24.13 -11.04
C GLU A 536 -35.35 25.08 -11.14
N ASN A 537 -35.42 26.08 -10.27
CA ASN A 537 -36.52 27.05 -10.22
C ASN A 537 -37.92 26.41 -10.14
N ASN A 538 -38.02 25.23 -9.52
CA ASN A 538 -39.23 24.40 -9.45
C ASN A 538 -39.79 23.97 -10.83
N ILE A 539 -38.97 24.00 -11.88
CA ILE A 539 -39.34 23.54 -13.21
C ILE A 539 -39.09 22.03 -13.28
N VAL A 540 -40.17 21.26 -13.41
CA VAL A 540 -40.11 19.80 -13.50
C VAL A 540 -39.35 19.38 -14.76
N GLY A 541 -38.39 18.48 -14.63
CA GLY A 541 -37.60 17.97 -15.76
C GLY A 541 -36.49 18.92 -16.24
N SER A 542 -36.16 19.95 -15.46
CA SER A 542 -35.03 20.86 -15.72
C SER A 542 -33.69 20.36 -15.16
N SER A 543 -33.69 19.25 -14.43
CA SER A 543 -32.50 18.66 -13.82
C SER A 543 -31.52 18.06 -14.83
N VAL A 544 -30.37 17.63 -14.35
CA VAL A 544 -29.32 17.00 -15.15
C VAL A 544 -28.96 15.63 -14.59
N SER A 545 -28.54 14.73 -15.46
CA SER A 545 -28.03 13.40 -15.14
C SER A 545 -26.56 13.32 -15.54
N ILE A 546 -25.69 13.11 -14.56
CA ILE A 546 -24.26 12.97 -14.72
C ILE A 546 -23.91 11.49 -14.69
N VAL A 547 -23.42 10.94 -15.81
CA VAL A 547 -23.12 9.51 -15.90
C VAL A 547 -21.65 9.26 -15.61
N PHE A 548 -21.40 8.52 -14.55
CA PHE A 548 -20.07 8.14 -14.06
C PHE A 548 -19.68 6.76 -14.57
N ASN A 549 -18.43 6.61 -14.99
CA ASN A 549 -17.84 5.30 -15.20
C ASN A 549 -17.38 4.67 -13.87
N GLN A 550 -17.09 3.37 -13.94
CA GLN A 550 -16.64 2.57 -12.79
C GLN A 550 -15.42 3.12 -12.05
N GLN A 551 -14.53 3.89 -12.68
CA GLN A 551 -13.28 4.34 -12.06
C GLN A 551 -13.53 5.38 -10.95
N PHE A 552 -14.74 5.95 -10.91
CA PHE A 552 -15.18 6.81 -9.81
C PHE A 552 -15.39 6.05 -8.49
N PHE A 553 -15.56 4.73 -8.55
CA PHE A 553 -15.93 3.87 -7.43
C PHE A 553 -14.78 2.95 -7.03
N GLY A 554 -14.74 2.58 -5.75
CA GLY A 554 -13.83 1.59 -5.20
C GLY A 554 -14.41 0.17 -5.27
N ASN A 555 -13.56 -0.82 -4.98
CA ASN A 555 -13.94 -2.24 -4.87
C ASN A 555 -13.81 -2.77 -3.43
N ASP A 556 -13.38 -1.93 -2.49
CA ASP A 556 -13.13 -2.28 -1.11
C ASP A 556 -14.35 -1.92 -0.26
N VAL A 557 -15.09 -2.93 0.19
CA VAL A 557 -16.34 -2.75 0.96
C VAL A 557 -16.10 -2.30 2.39
N ASP A 558 -14.89 -2.51 2.91
CA ASP A 558 -14.54 -2.21 4.30
C ASP A 558 -14.26 -0.71 4.51
N ARG A 559 -14.02 0.04 3.42
CA ARG A 559 -13.76 1.50 3.43
C ARG A 559 -14.98 2.37 3.69
N SER A 560 -16.18 1.79 3.77
CA SER A 560 -17.39 2.55 4.07
C SER A 560 -17.44 3.06 5.52
N ILE A 561 -16.57 2.59 6.42
CA ILE A 561 -16.53 3.01 7.82
C ILE A 561 -15.16 3.65 8.11
N ASN A 562 -15.15 4.86 8.69
CA ASN A 562 -13.94 5.52 9.17
C ASN A 562 -13.63 5.09 10.61
N ASP A 563 -12.84 4.03 10.73
CA ASP A 563 -12.41 3.45 12.01
C ASP A 563 -11.79 4.51 12.95
N ASP A 564 -10.90 5.37 12.45
CA ASP A 564 -10.15 6.36 13.24
C ASP A 564 -11.09 7.38 13.91
N SER A 565 -12.10 7.83 13.19
CA SER A 565 -13.07 8.80 13.71
C SER A 565 -13.91 8.22 14.85
N ILE A 566 -14.29 6.94 14.77
CA ILE A 566 -15.15 6.28 15.75
C ILE A 566 -14.45 6.25 17.12
N ASN A 567 -13.12 6.20 17.12
CA ASN A 567 -12.30 6.17 18.32
C ASN A 567 -12.16 7.52 19.05
N PHE A 568 -12.49 8.66 18.42
CA PHE A 568 -12.44 9.99 19.07
C PHE A 568 -13.31 10.08 20.33
N LYS A 569 -14.37 9.26 20.42
CA LYS A 569 -15.25 9.19 21.60
C LYS A 569 -14.56 8.63 22.85
N ASN A 570 -13.62 7.69 22.68
CA ASN A 570 -12.91 7.07 23.80
C ASN A 570 -11.85 8.02 24.39
N GLN A 571 -11.11 8.76 23.57
CA GLN A 571 -10.08 9.68 24.06
C GLN A 571 -10.64 10.85 24.89
N ASN A 572 -11.82 11.38 24.52
CA ASN A 572 -12.49 12.44 25.29
C ASN A 572 -13.13 11.96 26.61
N LEU A 573 -13.50 10.68 26.70
CA LEU A 573 -13.85 10.06 27.98
C LEU A 573 -12.61 9.82 28.85
N THR A 574 -11.49 9.41 28.24
CA THR A 574 -10.24 9.13 28.95
C THR A 574 -9.65 10.41 29.52
N SER A 575 -9.60 11.50 28.75
CA SER A 575 -9.11 12.82 29.19
C SER A 575 -9.97 13.47 30.28
N LYS A 576 -11.28 13.19 30.32
CA LYS A 576 -12.18 13.61 31.42
C LYS A 576 -12.06 12.74 32.68
N LEU A 577 -11.57 11.50 32.57
CA LEU A 577 -11.40 10.57 33.68
C LEU A 577 -9.97 10.54 34.26
N THR A 578 -8.96 11.03 33.53
CA THR A 578 -7.55 11.06 33.94
C THR A 578 -7.10 12.43 34.48
N ALA A 579 -7.99 13.21 35.09
CA ALA A 579 -7.62 14.49 35.73
C ALA A 579 -6.74 14.34 36.99
N ASN A 580 -6.20 13.16 37.28
CA ASN A 580 -5.18 12.96 38.32
C ASN A 580 -4.23 11.81 37.94
N THR A 581 -3.16 12.11 37.20
CA THR A 581 -1.79 11.61 37.42
C THR A 581 -0.83 12.18 36.38
N ASP A 582 0.29 12.73 36.86
CA ASP A 582 1.32 13.51 36.14
C ASP A 582 2.17 12.76 35.09
N MET A 583 1.63 11.73 34.42
CA MET A 583 2.38 10.89 33.47
C MET A 583 1.94 11.02 31.99
N LEU A 584 1.14 12.03 31.63
CA LEU A 584 0.78 12.34 30.23
C LEU A 584 1.51 13.57 29.65
N ASN A 585 2.28 14.30 30.47
CA ASN A 585 2.98 15.51 30.01
C ASN A 585 4.32 15.24 29.29
N LYS A 586 4.77 13.98 29.20
CA LYS A 586 5.95 13.60 28.39
C LYS A 586 5.61 13.15 26.96
N ALA A 587 4.37 12.74 26.68
CA ALA A 587 3.94 12.32 25.35
C ALA A 587 3.53 13.49 24.43
N LYS A 588 3.44 14.71 24.96
CA LYS A 588 3.06 15.91 24.18
C LYS A 588 4.21 16.61 23.45
N ASN A 589 5.47 16.24 23.71
CA ASN A 589 6.62 17.02 23.22
C ASN A 589 7.36 16.44 22.01
N ASP A 590 7.09 15.20 21.58
CA ASP A 590 7.83 14.59 20.45
C ASP A 590 6.96 14.18 19.24
N THR A 591 5.66 14.47 19.25
CA THR A 591 4.86 14.50 18.02
C THR A 591 4.56 15.95 17.66
N LYS A 592 5.46 16.56 16.90
CA LYS A 592 5.03 17.56 15.92
C LYS A 592 4.10 16.81 14.96
N ILE A 593 2.81 16.78 15.28
CA ILE A 593 1.78 16.64 14.26
C ILE A 593 2.01 17.85 13.37
N VAL A 594 2.68 17.62 12.24
CA VAL A 594 2.63 18.53 11.12
C VAL A 594 1.15 18.66 10.82
N LYS A 595 0.56 19.80 11.22
CA LYS A 595 -0.76 20.20 10.76
C LYS A 595 -0.61 20.60 9.30
N ASP A 596 -0.48 19.60 8.44
CA ASP A 596 -0.84 19.79 7.05
C ASP A 596 -2.36 19.88 7.04
N ASN A 597 -2.87 21.09 6.82
CA ASN A 597 -4.26 21.34 6.48
C ASN A 597 -4.58 20.81 5.06
N ASP A 598 -3.91 19.74 4.62
CA ASP A 598 -4.18 19.11 3.34
C ASP A 598 -5.38 18.20 3.52
N THR A 599 -6.50 18.66 2.98
CA THR A 599 -7.71 17.88 2.71
C THR A 599 -7.38 16.73 1.76
N THR A 600 -6.75 15.66 2.26
CA THR A 600 -6.57 14.44 1.47
C THR A 600 -7.94 13.95 0.98
N PRO A 601 -8.12 13.73 -0.34
CA PRO A 601 -9.37 13.22 -0.89
C PRO A 601 -9.76 11.90 -0.23
N LEU A 602 -11.06 11.66 -0.07
CA LEU A 602 -11.55 10.36 0.34
C LEU A 602 -11.06 9.28 -0.63
N HIS A 603 -10.69 8.12 -0.10
CA HIS A 603 -10.46 6.97 -0.95
C HIS A 603 -11.73 6.60 -1.72
N PRO A 604 -11.61 6.06 -2.96
CA PRO A 604 -12.76 5.64 -3.72
C PRO A 604 -13.63 4.65 -2.94
N LEU A 605 -14.93 4.96 -2.84
CA LEU A 605 -15.91 4.18 -2.09
C LEU A 605 -16.66 3.21 -3.00
N SER A 606 -16.98 2.04 -2.46
CA SER A 606 -17.74 1.01 -3.17
C SER A 606 -19.20 1.41 -3.38
N LEU A 607 -19.75 1.02 -4.53
CA LEU A 607 -21.13 1.30 -4.90
C LEU A 607 -22.04 0.10 -4.57
N PHE A 608 -23.13 0.34 -3.87
CA PHE A 608 -24.06 -0.69 -3.40
C PHE A 608 -25.48 -0.43 -3.88
N ARG A 609 -26.21 -1.48 -4.27
CA ARG A 609 -27.65 -1.39 -4.57
C ARG A 609 -28.47 -1.21 -3.30
N CYS A 610 -29.53 -0.42 -3.40
CA CYS A 610 -30.54 -0.39 -2.36
C CYS A 610 -31.43 -1.64 -2.40
N VAL A 611 -31.91 -2.03 -1.22
CA VAL A 611 -32.97 -3.02 -1.02
C VAL A 611 -34.25 -2.28 -0.66
N TYR A 612 -35.32 -2.63 -1.34
CA TYR A 612 -36.66 -2.11 -1.05
C TYR A 612 -37.40 -3.13 -0.21
N PHE A 613 -37.76 -2.76 1.01
CA PHE A 613 -38.34 -3.65 2.00
C PHE A 613 -39.63 -3.07 2.58
N ASP A 614 -40.68 -3.88 2.61
CA ASP A 614 -41.89 -3.59 3.38
C ASP A 614 -41.95 -4.51 4.61
N PRO A 615 -41.76 -3.96 5.83
CA PRO A 615 -41.87 -4.69 7.09
C PRO A 615 -43.21 -5.41 7.32
N GLU A 616 -44.31 -4.90 6.76
CA GLU A 616 -45.66 -5.40 7.01
C GLU A 616 -45.97 -6.63 6.16
N THR A 617 -45.68 -6.55 4.86
CA THR A 617 -45.93 -7.65 3.91
C THR A 617 -44.74 -8.61 3.76
N ASN A 618 -43.56 -8.22 4.25
CA ASN A 618 -42.26 -8.84 3.95
C ASN A 618 -41.88 -8.82 2.46
N TYR A 619 -42.47 -7.90 1.67
CA TYR A 619 -42.04 -7.66 0.31
C TYR A 619 -40.59 -7.19 0.29
N ILE A 620 -39.79 -7.78 -0.61
CA ILE A 620 -38.38 -7.41 -0.82
C ILE A 620 -38.10 -7.40 -2.32
N SER A 621 -37.50 -6.33 -2.80
CA SER A 621 -36.86 -6.21 -4.11
C SER A 621 -35.51 -5.50 -4.01
N ILE A 622 -34.75 -5.46 -5.09
CA ILE A 622 -33.45 -4.78 -5.16
C ILE A 622 -33.44 -3.79 -6.33
N ALA A 623 -32.73 -2.68 -6.16
CA ALA A 623 -32.56 -1.70 -7.22
C ALA A 623 -31.85 -2.32 -8.43
N LYS A 624 -32.42 -2.07 -9.62
CA LYS A 624 -31.90 -2.58 -10.89
C LYS A 624 -32.20 -1.59 -12.00
N ARG A 625 -31.71 -1.88 -13.19
CA ARG A 625 -32.05 -1.10 -14.37
C ARG A 625 -33.48 -1.37 -14.78
N ASN A 626 -34.21 -0.38 -15.28
CA ASN A 626 -35.52 -0.61 -15.88
C ASN A 626 -35.40 -0.96 -17.38
N LEU A 627 -36.34 -1.78 -17.87
CA LEU A 627 -36.32 -2.30 -19.24
C LEU A 627 -36.35 -1.18 -20.29
N TYR A 628 -37.12 -0.13 -20.06
CA TYR A 628 -37.25 0.98 -21.00
C TYR A 628 -35.92 1.75 -21.17
N SER A 629 -35.23 2.06 -20.07
CA SER A 629 -33.91 2.71 -20.11
C SER A 629 -32.85 1.81 -20.74
N PHE A 630 -33.01 0.49 -20.63
CA PHE A 630 -32.15 -0.48 -21.30
C PHE A 630 -32.32 -0.42 -22.83
N TYR A 631 -33.57 -0.35 -23.30
CA TYR A 631 -33.90 -0.17 -24.72
C TYR A 631 -33.35 1.15 -25.28
N LEU A 632 -33.49 2.24 -24.54
CA LEU A 632 -32.99 3.56 -24.98
C LEU A 632 -31.49 3.59 -25.23
N GLU A 633 -30.70 2.90 -24.40
CA GLU A 633 -29.26 2.85 -24.61
C GLU A 633 -28.86 1.99 -25.82
N HIS A 634 -29.64 0.95 -26.10
CA HIS A 634 -29.38 0.00 -27.19
C HIS A 634 -30.25 0.26 -28.43
N GLN A 635 -30.81 1.45 -28.58
CA GLN A 635 -31.76 1.80 -29.65
C GLN A 635 -31.21 1.62 -31.08
N SER A 636 -29.89 1.46 -31.23
CA SER A 636 -29.25 1.14 -32.51
C SER A 636 -29.28 -0.35 -32.87
N CYS A 637 -29.74 -1.22 -31.96
CA CYS A 637 -29.84 -2.66 -32.16
C CYS A 637 -31.29 -3.07 -32.45
N ASP A 638 -31.48 -4.20 -33.11
CA ASP A 638 -32.81 -4.79 -33.28
C ASP A 638 -33.42 -5.23 -31.94
N PRO A 639 -34.76 -5.12 -31.75
CA PRO A 639 -35.43 -5.48 -30.50
C PRO A 639 -35.12 -6.89 -29.98
N GLU A 640 -34.95 -7.88 -30.87
CA GLU A 640 -34.60 -9.25 -30.50
C GLU A 640 -33.22 -9.33 -29.84
N VAL A 641 -32.24 -8.57 -30.34
CA VAL A 641 -30.89 -8.48 -29.77
C VAL A 641 -30.95 -7.80 -28.40
N ILE A 642 -31.73 -6.73 -28.27
CA ILE A 642 -31.92 -6.02 -26.99
C ILE A 642 -32.55 -6.97 -25.95
N ASN A 643 -33.58 -7.73 -26.31
CA ASN A 643 -34.21 -8.70 -25.43
C ASN A 643 -33.24 -9.81 -25.00
N SER A 644 -32.40 -10.32 -25.90
CA SER A 644 -31.36 -11.28 -25.55
C SER A 644 -30.34 -10.69 -24.56
N LYS A 645 -29.90 -9.44 -24.79
CA LYS A 645 -29.01 -8.70 -23.88
C LYS A 645 -29.68 -8.45 -22.52
N TRP A 646 -30.95 -8.10 -22.50
CA TRP A 646 -31.73 -7.92 -21.28
C TRP A 646 -31.88 -9.21 -20.48
N GLN A 647 -32.14 -10.34 -21.13
CA GLN A 647 -32.22 -11.63 -20.44
C GLN A 647 -30.87 -12.01 -19.82
N LYS A 648 -29.77 -11.84 -20.57
CA LYS A 648 -28.41 -12.02 -20.03
C LYS A 648 -28.14 -11.12 -18.82
N TYR A 649 -28.62 -9.88 -18.85
CA TYR A 649 -28.53 -8.98 -17.71
C TYR A 649 -29.26 -9.53 -16.48
N LEU A 650 -30.49 -10.00 -16.64
CA LEU A 650 -31.27 -10.58 -15.54
C LEU A 650 -30.62 -11.86 -14.99
N ASP A 651 -30.12 -12.73 -15.87
CA ASP A 651 -29.42 -13.96 -15.49
C ASP A 651 -28.14 -13.64 -14.69
N LEU A 652 -27.39 -12.60 -15.09
CA LEU A 652 -26.20 -12.13 -14.36
C LEU A 652 -26.55 -11.42 -13.05
N LEU A 653 -27.66 -10.69 -13.01
CA LEU A 653 -28.14 -10.02 -11.80
C LEU A 653 -28.53 -11.06 -10.75
N ASP A 654 -29.07 -12.21 -11.18
CA ASP A 654 -29.48 -13.33 -10.33
C ASP A 654 -30.39 -12.88 -9.18
N GLU A 655 -31.37 -12.06 -9.53
CA GLU A 655 -32.21 -11.31 -8.59
C GLU A 655 -32.93 -12.22 -7.60
N GLU A 656 -33.54 -13.31 -8.09
CA GLU A 656 -34.32 -14.23 -7.27
C GLU A 656 -33.48 -14.88 -6.16
N ASN A 657 -32.29 -15.38 -6.51
CA ASN A 657 -31.38 -15.99 -5.55
C ASN A 657 -30.82 -14.96 -4.57
N LYS A 658 -30.44 -13.76 -5.04
CA LYS A 658 -30.00 -12.66 -4.16
C LYS A 658 -31.07 -12.30 -3.14
N ILE A 659 -32.30 -12.08 -3.58
CA ILE A 659 -33.42 -11.75 -2.69
C ILE A 659 -33.69 -12.89 -1.71
N SER A 660 -33.69 -14.14 -2.18
CA SER A 660 -33.87 -15.33 -1.34
C SER A 660 -32.82 -15.41 -0.23
N ASP A 661 -31.56 -15.13 -0.57
CA ASP A 661 -30.47 -15.13 0.40
C ASP A 661 -30.55 -13.95 1.38
N ILE A 662 -30.80 -12.73 0.89
CA ILE A 662 -30.99 -11.55 1.75
C ILE A 662 -32.12 -11.79 2.76
N ARG A 663 -33.24 -12.39 2.31
CA ARG A 663 -34.34 -12.80 3.21
C ARG A 663 -33.89 -13.76 4.31
N LYS A 664 -33.11 -14.78 3.96
CA LYS A 664 -32.57 -15.74 4.96
C LYS A 664 -31.65 -15.04 5.95
N LEU A 665 -30.74 -14.19 5.47
CA LEU A 665 -29.78 -13.45 6.28
C LEU A 665 -30.49 -12.49 7.25
N LEU A 666 -31.43 -11.67 6.78
CA LEU A 666 -32.24 -10.77 7.62
C LEU A 666 -33.05 -11.54 8.67
N LYS A 667 -33.59 -12.71 8.32
CA LYS A 667 -34.30 -13.57 9.27
C LYS A 667 -33.39 -14.09 10.37
N GLU A 668 -32.16 -14.49 10.03
CA GLU A 668 -31.18 -14.94 11.03
C GLU A 668 -30.70 -13.79 11.91
N ILE A 669 -30.44 -12.60 11.34
CA ILE A 669 -30.15 -11.37 12.12
C ILE A 669 -31.26 -11.11 13.15
N ARG A 670 -32.53 -11.13 12.72
CA ARG A 670 -33.68 -10.93 13.61
C ARG A 670 -33.76 -11.98 14.72
N LYS A 671 -33.39 -13.23 14.43
CA LYS A 671 -33.33 -14.32 15.42
C LYS A 671 -32.23 -14.08 16.46
N GLN A 672 -31.03 -13.68 16.04
CA GLN A 672 -29.93 -13.35 16.96
C GLN A 672 -30.29 -12.18 17.89
N ILE A 673 -30.91 -11.12 17.34
CA ILE A 673 -31.38 -9.98 18.12
C ILE A 673 -32.45 -10.40 19.14
N LYS A 674 -33.39 -11.28 18.75
CA LYS A 674 -34.36 -11.85 19.70
C LYS A 674 -33.69 -12.69 20.80
N LYS A 675 -32.65 -13.47 20.49
CA LYS A 675 -31.85 -14.23 21.49
C LYS A 675 -31.29 -13.26 22.54
N LEU A 676 -30.67 -12.17 22.09
CA LEU A 676 -30.10 -11.14 22.96
C LEU A 676 -31.18 -10.44 23.81
N LYS A 677 -32.26 -9.97 23.19
CA LYS A 677 -33.31 -9.20 23.87
C LYS A 677 -34.16 -10.00 24.85
N ASN A 678 -34.36 -11.28 24.59
CA ASN A 678 -35.12 -12.14 25.50
C ASN A 678 -34.30 -12.61 26.70
N ASN A 679 -32.97 -12.45 26.68
CA ASN A 679 -32.10 -12.83 27.78
C ASN A 679 -32.13 -11.76 28.88
N LYS A 680 -32.91 -12.00 29.93
CA LYS A 680 -33.05 -11.10 31.09
C LYS A 680 -31.73 -10.84 31.83
N ARG A 681 -30.80 -11.80 31.83
CA ARG A 681 -29.52 -11.68 32.56
C ARG A 681 -28.65 -10.57 31.99
N ILE A 682 -28.70 -10.35 30.67
CA ILE A 682 -27.84 -9.38 29.98
C ILE A 682 -28.50 -8.01 29.78
N GLN A 683 -29.74 -7.81 30.23
CA GLN A 683 -30.44 -6.51 30.13
C GLN A 683 -29.80 -5.39 30.97
N VAL A 684 -28.87 -5.76 31.85
CA VAL A 684 -28.03 -4.83 32.61
C VAL A 684 -27.01 -4.09 31.72
N ILE A 685 -26.72 -4.63 30.53
CA ILE A 685 -25.83 -4.01 29.54
C ILE A 685 -26.60 -2.86 28.86
N SER A 686 -26.48 -1.66 29.42
CA SER A 686 -27.26 -0.49 29.01
C SER A 686 -27.01 -0.02 27.57
N ASN A 687 -25.85 -0.33 27.00
CA ASN A 687 -25.46 0.01 25.63
C ASN A 687 -25.72 -1.12 24.62
N LEU A 688 -26.45 -2.18 24.97
CA LEU A 688 -26.67 -3.34 24.08
C LEU A 688 -27.25 -2.95 22.71
N ASP A 689 -28.26 -2.08 22.68
CA ASP A 689 -28.85 -1.61 21.41
C ASP A 689 -27.85 -0.81 20.56
N GLN A 690 -26.91 -0.08 21.19
CA GLN A 690 -25.85 0.65 20.48
C GLN A 690 -24.84 -0.32 19.84
N LEU A 691 -24.46 -1.38 20.56
CA LEU A 691 -23.55 -2.42 20.03
C LEU A 691 -24.18 -3.21 18.88
N ILE A 692 -25.47 -3.53 18.98
CA ILE A 692 -26.22 -4.16 17.87
C ILE A 692 -26.32 -3.19 16.68
N SER A 693 -26.56 -1.90 16.93
CA SER A 693 -26.59 -0.90 15.86
C SER A 693 -25.25 -0.80 15.13
N LEU A 694 -24.14 -0.85 15.87
CA LEU A 694 -22.78 -0.87 15.31
C LEU A 694 -22.54 -2.10 14.41
N ALA A 695 -23.09 -3.25 14.77
CA ALA A 695 -23.04 -4.47 13.94
C ALA A 695 -23.83 -4.33 12.63
N LEU A 696 -24.95 -3.59 12.64
CA LEU A 696 -25.85 -3.40 11.50
C LEU A 696 -25.45 -2.26 10.54
N MET A 697 -24.52 -1.40 10.95
CA MET A 697 -24.11 -0.21 10.19
C MET A 697 -23.81 -0.45 8.70
N PRO A 698 -23.17 -1.55 8.26
CA PRO A 698 -22.83 -1.74 6.85
C PRO A 698 -24.03 -1.76 5.88
N ILE A 699 -25.25 -2.04 6.38
CA ILE A 699 -26.47 -2.08 5.56
C ILE A 699 -27.54 -1.09 6.00
N SER A 700 -27.32 -0.32 7.07
CA SER A 700 -28.38 0.49 7.67
C SER A 700 -28.94 1.54 6.71
N CYS A 701 -28.09 2.10 5.84
CA CYS A 701 -28.47 3.07 4.81
C CYS A 701 -28.73 2.45 3.43
N LEU A 702 -28.73 1.11 3.31
CA LEU A 702 -29.00 0.39 2.05
C LEU A 702 -30.42 -0.15 1.99
N ILE A 703 -31.13 -0.25 3.12
CA ILE A 703 -32.49 -0.79 3.17
C ILE A 703 -33.49 0.36 3.28
N LYS A 704 -34.35 0.49 2.27
CA LYS A 704 -35.36 1.54 2.13
C LYS A 704 -36.76 0.95 2.16
N HIS A 705 -37.76 1.81 2.40
CA HIS A 705 -39.15 1.37 2.33
C HIS A 705 -39.54 1.02 0.89
N ALA A 706 -40.33 -0.02 0.69
CA ALA A 706 -40.75 -0.48 -0.65
C ALA A 706 -41.49 0.58 -1.48
N ALA A 707 -42.10 1.57 -0.82
CA ALA A 707 -42.76 2.70 -1.49
C ALA A 707 -41.82 3.57 -2.36
N PHE A 708 -40.50 3.45 -2.17
CA PHE A 708 -39.48 4.18 -2.93
C PHE A 708 -38.84 3.34 -4.05
N GLU A 709 -39.42 2.20 -4.41
CA GLU A 709 -38.88 1.28 -5.42
C GLU A 709 -38.62 1.94 -6.78
N ASP A 710 -39.46 2.89 -7.19
CA ASP A 710 -39.31 3.64 -8.46
C ASP A 710 -38.03 4.51 -8.54
N GLU A 711 -37.30 4.68 -7.44
CA GLU A 711 -36.03 5.41 -7.41
C GLU A 711 -34.88 4.62 -8.05
N ASP A 712 -34.95 3.28 -8.14
CA ASP A 712 -33.91 2.39 -8.70
C ASP A 712 -32.49 2.81 -8.28
N GLU A 713 -32.28 2.93 -6.97
CA GLU A 713 -31.14 3.63 -6.38
C GLU A 713 -29.97 2.70 -6.02
N CYS A 714 -28.75 3.19 -6.22
CA CYS A 714 -27.52 2.66 -5.64
C CYS A 714 -26.70 3.78 -4.99
N ARG A 715 -25.86 3.44 -4.01
CA ARG A 715 -25.23 4.39 -3.09
C ARG A 715 -23.76 4.10 -2.87
N ILE A 716 -22.99 5.17 -2.72
CA ILE A 716 -21.74 5.14 -1.96
C ILE A 716 -22.03 5.66 -0.55
N ILE A 717 -21.42 5.03 0.46
CA ILE A 717 -21.66 5.34 1.87
C ILE A 717 -20.31 5.51 2.57
N TYR A 718 -20.22 6.55 3.39
CA TYR A 718 -19.14 6.81 4.32
C TYR A 718 -19.71 7.09 5.71
N ILE A 719 -19.30 6.30 6.69
CA ILE A 719 -19.82 6.36 8.06
C ILE A 719 -18.68 6.79 8.98
N THR A 720 -18.91 7.85 9.75
CA THR A 720 -17.86 8.50 10.54
C THR A 720 -18.43 9.15 11.81
N HIS A 721 -17.56 9.53 12.75
CA HIS A 721 -17.96 10.34 13.91
C HIS A 721 -18.22 11.80 13.51
N ILE A 722 -19.18 12.46 14.15
CA ILE A 722 -19.59 13.86 13.89
C ILE A 722 -18.46 14.90 14.10
N ALA A 723 -17.36 14.49 14.73
CA ALA A 723 -16.18 15.30 14.97
C ALA A 723 -15.03 15.01 13.98
N ASP A 724 -15.26 14.17 12.96
CA ASP A 724 -14.30 13.95 11.88
C ASP A 724 -14.00 15.28 11.18
N GLU A 725 -12.72 15.63 11.10
CA GLU A 725 -12.23 16.88 10.49
C GLU A 725 -12.58 16.98 9.00
N LYS A 726 -12.90 15.86 8.35
CA LYS A 726 -13.38 15.82 6.97
C LYS A 726 -14.81 16.36 6.81
N ILE A 727 -15.58 16.44 7.89
CA ILE A 727 -16.95 16.98 7.87
C ILE A 727 -16.88 18.49 7.70
N GLN A 728 -17.50 18.97 6.63
CA GLN A 728 -17.63 20.38 6.35
C GLN A 728 -19.03 20.86 6.72
N ALA A 729 -19.06 22.02 7.39
CA ALA A 729 -20.27 22.78 7.63
C ALA A 729 -20.37 23.91 6.60
N PRO A 730 -21.58 24.26 6.15
CA PRO A 730 -21.79 25.41 5.30
C PRO A 730 -21.42 26.72 6.02
N HIS A 731 -21.03 27.73 5.27
CA HIS A 731 -20.62 29.05 5.81
C HIS A 731 -21.76 29.83 6.50
N ASP A 732 -23.02 29.52 6.18
CA ASP A 732 -24.20 30.17 6.76
C ASP A 732 -24.99 29.18 7.65
N TYR A 733 -25.32 29.61 8.86
CA TYR A 733 -26.14 28.87 9.81
C TYR A 733 -27.54 28.54 9.25
N ALA A 734 -28.09 29.38 8.36
CA ALA A 734 -29.36 29.08 7.69
C ALA A 734 -29.30 27.81 6.82
N SER A 735 -28.09 27.36 6.46
CA SER A 735 -27.85 26.10 5.73
C SER A 735 -27.40 24.95 6.65
N ALA A 736 -27.37 25.11 7.98
CA ALA A 736 -26.75 24.16 8.93
C ALA A 736 -27.20 22.69 8.80
N ASN A 737 -28.34 22.43 8.16
CA ASN A 737 -28.81 21.08 7.79
C ASN A 737 -28.09 20.48 6.56
N SER A 738 -26.87 20.93 6.24
CA SER A 738 -26.11 20.47 5.06
C SER A 738 -24.67 20.13 5.42
N LEU A 739 -24.49 19.31 6.45
CA LEU A 739 -23.18 18.70 6.69
C LEU A 739 -22.83 17.80 5.50
N PHE A 740 -21.62 17.96 4.97
CA PHE A 740 -21.14 17.18 3.85
C PHE A 740 -19.67 16.81 3.98
N ILE A 741 -19.25 15.85 3.18
CA ILE A 741 -17.84 15.48 3.02
C ILE A 741 -17.47 15.57 1.55
N ASN A 742 -16.33 16.19 1.26
CA ASN A 742 -15.76 16.23 -0.08
C ASN A 742 -15.22 14.86 -0.47
N TYR A 743 -15.70 14.32 -1.59
CA TYR A 743 -15.32 13.01 -2.10
C TYR A 743 -14.20 13.12 -3.14
N ALA A 744 -14.51 13.65 -4.33
CA ALA A 744 -13.56 13.72 -5.43
C ALA A 744 -13.95 14.76 -6.48
N LYS A 745 -12.95 15.19 -7.27
CA LYS A 745 -13.17 15.81 -8.59
C LYS A 745 -13.78 14.78 -9.55
N ILE A 746 -14.58 15.22 -10.52
CA ILE A 746 -15.44 14.32 -11.31
C ILE A 746 -15.10 14.26 -12.80
N GLU A 747 -14.34 15.21 -13.32
CA GLU A 747 -14.15 15.51 -14.74
C GLU A 747 -13.64 14.29 -15.52
N GLU A 748 -12.65 13.59 -14.97
CA GLU A 748 -12.06 12.40 -15.58
C GLU A 748 -13.05 11.22 -15.63
N TYR A 749 -13.99 11.18 -14.70
CA TYR A 749 -14.88 10.04 -14.46
C TYR A 749 -16.25 10.15 -15.14
N ILE A 750 -16.56 11.28 -15.79
CA ILE A 750 -17.83 11.46 -16.51
C ILE A 750 -17.74 10.87 -17.91
N ASP A 751 -18.66 9.98 -18.27
CA ASP A 751 -18.81 9.47 -19.64
C ASP A 751 -19.72 10.36 -20.49
N LYS A 752 -20.86 10.77 -19.91
CA LYS A 752 -21.90 11.54 -20.60
C LYS A 752 -22.75 12.34 -19.61
N ILE A 753 -23.33 13.44 -20.07
CA ILE A 753 -24.28 14.26 -19.33
C ILE A 753 -25.59 14.33 -20.12
N TYR A 754 -26.70 13.99 -19.48
CA TYR A 754 -28.03 14.26 -20.02
C TYR A 754 -28.62 15.51 -19.36
N LEU A 755 -29.03 16.46 -20.18
CA LEU A 755 -29.84 17.59 -19.75
C LEU A 755 -31.31 17.17 -19.79
N GLY A 756 -32.05 17.38 -18.72
CA GLY A 756 -33.47 17.05 -18.66
C GLY A 756 -34.28 17.79 -19.73
N PRO A 757 -35.48 17.31 -20.08
CA PRO A 757 -36.26 17.85 -21.20
C PRO A 757 -36.54 19.36 -21.13
N GLN A 758 -36.64 19.95 -19.92
CA GLN A 758 -36.84 21.40 -19.70
C GLN A 758 -35.57 22.12 -19.24
N CYS A 759 -34.41 21.45 -19.29
CA CYS A 759 -33.14 22.07 -18.96
C CYS A 759 -32.75 23.06 -20.05
N GLN A 760 -32.27 24.24 -19.64
CA GLN A 760 -31.99 25.34 -20.56
C GLN A 760 -30.91 24.97 -21.59
N PRO A 761 -31.13 25.24 -22.90
CA PRO A 761 -30.15 24.93 -23.95
C PRO A 761 -28.80 25.62 -23.78
N SER A 762 -28.76 26.76 -23.09
CA SER A 762 -27.53 27.51 -22.78
C SER A 762 -26.52 26.69 -21.99
N HIS A 763 -26.98 25.78 -21.11
CA HIS A 763 -26.09 24.89 -20.34
C HIS A 763 -25.30 23.95 -21.27
N LYS A 764 -25.94 23.42 -22.32
CA LYS A 764 -25.26 22.57 -23.31
C LYS A 764 -24.12 23.29 -24.00
N LEU A 765 -24.37 24.54 -24.42
CA LEU A 765 -23.37 25.37 -25.10
C LEU A 765 -22.19 25.66 -24.17
N TRP A 766 -22.45 25.99 -22.91
CA TRP A 766 -21.40 26.30 -21.94
C TRP A 766 -20.50 25.09 -21.68
N ILE A 767 -21.07 23.91 -21.38
CA ILE A 767 -20.30 22.68 -21.07
C ILE A 767 -19.42 22.29 -22.26
N ASN A 768 -19.96 22.28 -23.48
CA ASN A 768 -19.21 21.91 -24.69
C ASN A 768 -18.02 22.83 -24.96
N ASN A 769 -18.09 24.10 -24.56
CA ASN A 769 -17.05 25.09 -24.81
C ASN A 769 -16.00 25.18 -23.70
N HIS A 770 -16.35 24.87 -22.45
CA HIS A 770 -15.48 25.17 -21.30
C HIS A 770 -14.97 23.93 -20.56
N VAL A 771 -15.56 22.75 -20.76
CA VAL A 771 -15.20 21.55 -20.01
C VAL A 771 -14.39 20.58 -20.88
N ARG A 772 -13.22 20.18 -20.40
CA ARG A 772 -12.32 19.21 -21.03
C ARG A 772 -11.77 18.25 -19.98
N LYS A 773 -11.57 16.99 -20.36
CA LYS A 773 -10.77 16.03 -19.59
C LYS A 773 -9.28 16.34 -19.71
N SER A 774 -8.46 15.76 -18.83
CA SER A 774 -7.00 15.88 -18.80
C SER A 774 -6.32 15.56 -20.14
N ASN A 775 -6.91 14.64 -20.91
CA ASN A 775 -6.47 14.27 -22.26
C ASN A 775 -7.02 15.18 -23.38
N ASN A 776 -7.56 16.36 -23.04
CA ASN A 776 -8.21 17.33 -23.93
C ASN A 776 -9.50 16.84 -24.64
N ASN A 777 -10.07 15.70 -24.25
CA ASN A 777 -11.34 15.25 -24.82
C ASN A 777 -12.54 16.00 -24.23
N SER A 778 -13.55 16.28 -25.05
CA SER A 778 -14.82 16.88 -24.62
C SER A 778 -15.77 15.84 -24.02
N ILE A 779 -16.53 16.23 -22.99
CA ILE A 779 -17.61 15.41 -22.42
C ILE A 779 -18.84 15.43 -23.35
N LYS A 780 -19.46 14.27 -23.59
CA LYS A 780 -20.67 14.17 -24.43
C LYS A 780 -21.89 14.71 -23.68
N VAL A 781 -22.53 15.75 -24.20
CA VAL A 781 -23.76 16.35 -23.62
C VAL A 781 -24.97 16.15 -24.54
N ILE A 782 -26.04 15.55 -24.00
CA ILE A 782 -27.25 15.16 -24.72
C ILE A 782 -28.47 15.84 -24.08
N GLN A 783 -29.35 16.42 -24.88
CA GLN A 783 -30.66 16.87 -24.38
C GLN A 783 -31.59 15.66 -24.36
N SER A 784 -32.23 15.40 -23.22
CA SER A 784 -33.22 14.33 -23.09
C SER A 784 -34.49 14.68 -23.87
N GLU A 785 -34.95 13.75 -24.71
CA GLU A 785 -36.19 13.86 -25.47
C GLU A 785 -37.38 13.19 -24.75
N MET A 786 -37.24 12.92 -23.45
CA MET A 786 -38.31 12.29 -22.69
C MET A 786 -39.56 13.19 -22.64
N PRO A 787 -40.76 12.65 -22.95
CA PRO A 787 -41.97 13.46 -23.00
C PRO A 787 -42.40 13.89 -21.59
N LEU A 788 -42.51 15.20 -21.34
CA LEU A 788 -43.15 15.71 -20.12
C LEU A 788 -44.66 15.79 -20.33
N ARG A 789 -45.42 15.44 -19.28
CA ARG A 789 -46.87 15.62 -19.24
C ARG A 789 -47.24 17.00 -18.72
#